data_AF-A0A8J6XZW4-F1
#
_entry.id   AF-A0A8J6XZW4-F1
#
_cell.length_a   1.000
_cell.length_b   1.000
_cell.length_c   1.000
_cell.angle_alpha   90.00
_cell.angle_beta   90.00
_cell.angle_gamma   90.00
#
_symmetry.space_group_name_H-M   'P 1'
#
loop_
_entity.id
_entity.type
_entity.pdbx_description
1 polymer ?
#
loop_
_entity_poly.entity_id
_entity_poly.type
_entity_poly.pdbx_seq_one_letter_code
_entity_poly.pdbx_strand_id
1 'polypeptide(L)'
;MARDEKATDAFRQVLQEELRNPVYLTQSEVDGGWCDLFPVLAASLPAPFPIFGRDEEKVVTWGYPLLLSEGVLKLRRDLEALVEAEAEYRLRSQMGDREDKQRMMTHRDRYHKSMSATLENVVMNDYHRGLADLFLLFHSGEVTRALAKVSKAASNPRSGALRGNGDDIRQAIATVIADLLRRAAMTAVDHLKQLARVQVTPVLTPLLGIICQDQLLLIDSRPPQDISQLSSYMQARFRQRAEAVVQANNQVLERLRDLVARRPEVGSLLRLAVGSGLKLDRPETLLEPKLLDAIQTAGLADTLNLSVVQMNLLRDLGVRLKTFELLAALRRRVLPMQRQGTSLVLRGRTTETPIAKTTRPYDFTAPGVVDSAVRRFGLIYDLSNFTTVLEEVRKAGRMAEERALQFMYVFQNRLEAIRLRRRLTFEKFLGDGAFYTSRRAVRVIAAACEIQQVYEQLREVGFPFNHGIRIALNYGVYRLLPMLHPGPEAKRFEFFGHGIVELARLTTGKSVREVSDIAEFLVHSGYDPGEVDLFLSPLASVRSGREQISTRPYAATIDGHGELVNEGVVIAMPFIEELEIEMEISTLAVATLDSSRWVLFPVDPGMPDTLFVGLRYLGVARLKGLPPQELVEAMVLTQMPEEREEIPFKRTLVGLLRHHTQGDRSPEEATLTTEESIETNLLVITYLLEDGNRKWIFGEYRDTDDVLLHAIRVPIQTPELKPGEPMEMWLFRNRFELARIYESLRRETAGMATPLATLRSRPGYLACFLAAPHRAVG
;
A
#
# COMPACT_ATOMS: atom_id res chain seq x y z
N MET A 1 13.20 18.12 -17.63
CA MET A 1 12.04 17.82 -16.77
C MET A 1 12.47 18.07 -15.33
N ALA A 2 11.93 19.09 -14.67
CA ALA A 2 12.18 19.30 -13.25
C ALA A 2 11.37 18.25 -12.45
N ARG A 3 12.00 17.63 -11.44
CA ARG A 3 11.32 16.75 -10.49
C ARG A 3 10.41 17.59 -9.57
N ASP A 4 9.31 16.97 -9.12
CA ASP A 4 8.48 17.49 -8.02
C ASP A 4 9.34 17.81 -6.78
N GLU A 5 9.09 18.95 -6.14
CA GLU A 5 9.81 19.39 -4.93
C GLU A 5 9.76 18.33 -3.82
N LYS A 6 8.61 17.66 -3.65
CA LYS A 6 8.46 16.57 -2.67
C LYS A 6 9.37 15.39 -2.94
N ALA A 7 9.57 15.05 -4.22
CA ALA A 7 10.47 13.97 -4.60
C ALA A 7 11.93 14.34 -4.30
N THR A 8 12.30 15.59 -4.56
CA THR A 8 13.64 16.12 -4.28
C THR A 8 13.91 16.13 -2.76
N ASP A 9 12.93 16.54 -1.95
CA ASP A 9 13.04 16.52 -0.50
C ASP A 9 13.19 15.10 0.06
N ALA A 10 12.47 14.11 -0.48
CA ALA A 10 12.61 12.72 -0.07
C ALA A 10 14.02 12.16 -0.35
N PHE A 11 14.60 12.48 -1.52
CA PHE A 11 15.99 12.13 -1.80
C PHE A 11 16.96 12.84 -0.86
N ARG A 12 16.79 14.15 -0.64
CA ARG A 12 17.61 14.93 0.29
C ARG A 12 17.61 14.31 1.68
N GLN A 13 16.44 14.00 2.22
CA GLN A 13 16.29 13.39 3.54
C GLN A 13 17.06 12.06 3.64
N VAL A 14 16.90 11.18 2.66
CA VAL A 14 17.60 9.90 2.62
C VAL A 14 19.11 10.07 2.48
N LEU A 15 19.57 10.95 1.59
CA LEU A 15 21.00 11.15 1.35
C LEU A 15 21.68 11.81 2.55
N GLN A 16 21.06 12.78 3.21
CA GLN A 16 21.60 13.39 4.44
C GLN A 16 21.70 12.36 5.59
N GLU A 17 20.73 11.46 5.70
CA GLU A 17 20.78 10.38 6.70
C GLU A 17 21.89 9.36 6.40
N GLU A 18 22.05 8.95 5.14
CA GLU A 18 23.02 7.93 4.71
C GLU A 18 24.44 8.44 4.49
N LEU A 19 24.59 9.72 4.19
CA LEU A 19 25.84 10.38 3.81
C LEU A 19 26.13 11.57 4.73
N ARG A 20 26.05 11.36 6.05
CA ARG A 20 26.46 12.37 7.04
C ARG A 20 27.91 12.83 6.85
N ASN A 21 28.76 11.92 6.37
CA ASN A 21 30.15 12.17 6.01
C ASN A 21 30.37 11.60 4.60
N PRO A 22 30.02 12.34 3.54
CA PRO A 22 30.22 11.84 2.18
C PRO A 22 31.72 11.76 1.86
N VAL A 23 32.10 10.75 1.09
CA VAL A 23 33.48 10.46 0.68
C VAL A 23 33.85 11.23 -0.58
N TYR A 24 32.96 11.22 -1.57
CA TYR A 24 33.17 11.81 -2.90
C TYR A 24 32.14 12.88 -3.26
N LEU A 25 30.87 12.68 -2.88
CA LEU A 25 29.84 13.69 -3.05
C LEU A 25 30.12 14.89 -2.14
N THR A 26 29.89 16.08 -2.65
CA THR A 26 29.91 17.31 -1.85
C THR A 26 28.61 17.47 -1.08
N GLN A 27 28.63 18.27 -0.01
CA GLN A 27 27.40 18.57 0.75
C GLN A 27 26.33 19.21 -0.15
N SER A 28 26.71 20.10 -1.06
CA SER A 28 25.79 20.69 -2.04
C SER A 28 25.15 19.67 -2.98
N GLU A 29 25.87 18.60 -3.33
CA GLU A 29 25.34 17.52 -4.14
C GLU A 29 24.37 16.65 -3.33
N VAL A 30 24.68 16.36 -2.06
CA VAL A 30 23.78 15.66 -1.12
C VAL A 30 22.47 16.44 -0.91
N ASP A 31 22.53 17.77 -0.85
CA ASP A 31 21.37 18.64 -0.62
C ASP A 31 20.46 18.82 -1.86
N GLY A 32 20.84 18.24 -3.00
CA GLY A 32 20.02 18.20 -4.22
C GLY A 32 20.81 18.41 -5.51
N GLY A 33 22.03 18.95 -5.45
CA GLY A 33 22.87 19.24 -6.62
C GLY A 33 23.31 18.00 -7.41
N TRP A 34 23.15 16.80 -6.85
CA TRP A 34 23.39 15.55 -7.58
C TRP A 34 22.48 15.40 -8.82
N CYS A 35 21.29 16.02 -8.81
CA CYS A 35 20.37 15.99 -9.94
C CYS A 35 20.97 16.63 -11.20
N ASP A 36 21.76 17.70 -11.02
CA ASP A 36 22.45 18.38 -12.12
C ASP A 36 23.67 17.58 -12.60
N LEU A 37 24.34 16.89 -11.66
CA LEU A 37 25.48 16.05 -11.98
C LEU A 37 25.06 14.76 -12.72
N PHE A 38 23.89 14.21 -12.39
CA PHE A 38 23.38 12.96 -12.93
C PHE A 38 21.93 13.08 -13.45
N PRO A 39 21.67 13.91 -14.47
CA PRO A 39 20.31 14.23 -14.92
C PRO A 39 19.54 13.00 -15.41
N VAL A 40 20.25 12.03 -15.98
CA VAL A 40 19.65 10.78 -16.47
C VAL A 40 19.19 9.88 -15.30
N LEU A 41 19.99 9.77 -14.23
CA LEU A 41 19.59 9.05 -13.02
C LEU A 41 18.50 9.79 -12.24
N ALA A 42 18.56 11.12 -12.24
CA ALA A 42 17.51 11.95 -11.68
C ALA A 42 16.18 11.77 -12.44
N ALA A 43 16.21 11.52 -13.75
CA ALA A 43 14.99 11.22 -14.49
C ALA A 43 14.43 9.81 -14.20
N SER A 44 15.29 8.81 -13.95
CA SER A 44 14.87 7.40 -13.85
C SER A 44 14.57 6.92 -12.43
N LEU A 45 15.35 7.33 -11.43
CA LEU A 45 15.24 6.79 -10.07
C LEU A 45 13.92 7.21 -9.40
N PRO A 46 13.15 6.28 -8.83
CA PRO A 46 11.95 6.62 -8.07
C PRO A 46 12.33 7.27 -6.73
N ALA A 47 11.54 8.22 -6.25
CA ALA A 47 11.76 8.83 -4.94
C ALA A 47 11.54 7.80 -3.81
N PRO A 48 12.37 7.80 -2.75
CA PRO A 48 12.08 7.09 -1.52
C PRO A 48 10.75 7.55 -0.93
N PHE A 49 10.06 6.67 -0.21
CA PHE A 49 8.77 7.02 0.40
C PHE A 49 8.77 6.80 1.92
N PRO A 50 7.90 7.52 2.64
CA PRO A 50 7.81 7.39 4.08
C PRO A 50 7.16 6.06 4.45
N ILE A 51 7.83 5.30 5.32
CA ILE A 51 7.34 4.06 5.90
C ILE A 51 6.88 4.37 7.32
N PHE A 52 5.59 4.16 7.56
CA PHE A 52 4.96 4.49 8.84
C PHE A 52 5.00 3.30 9.80
N GLY A 53 5.02 3.62 11.09
CA GLY A 53 4.84 2.64 12.17
C GLY A 53 3.42 2.08 12.18
N ARG A 54 3.17 1.13 13.07
CA ARG A 54 1.84 0.51 13.25
C ARG A 54 0.72 1.53 13.51
N ASP A 55 1.07 2.67 14.11
CA ASP A 55 0.15 3.77 14.45
C ASP A 55 -0.29 4.63 13.25
N GLU A 56 0.39 4.50 12.10
CA GLU A 56 0.17 5.32 10.90
C GLU A 56 0.37 6.83 11.12
N GLU A 57 1.09 7.21 12.18
CA GLU A 57 1.34 8.59 12.56
C GLU A 57 2.79 9.00 12.34
N LYS A 58 3.71 8.19 12.86
CA LYS A 58 5.14 8.49 12.83
C LYS A 58 5.80 7.76 11.67
N VAL A 59 6.55 8.51 10.89
CA VAL A 59 7.45 7.93 9.89
C VAL A 59 8.60 7.26 10.65
N VAL A 60 8.70 5.94 10.51
CA VAL A 60 9.78 5.14 11.11
C VAL A 60 11.06 5.34 10.32
N THR A 61 10.95 5.38 8.98
CA THR A 61 12.08 5.57 8.08
C THR A 61 11.61 5.94 6.68
N TRP A 62 12.54 6.34 5.83
CA TRP A 62 12.33 6.57 4.39
C TRP A 62 13.10 5.52 3.58
N GLY A 63 12.48 5.00 2.53
CA GLY A 63 13.13 4.04 1.65
C GLY A 63 12.18 3.34 0.69
N TYR A 64 12.58 2.16 0.26
CA TYR A 64 11.88 1.30 -0.69
C TYR A 64 11.59 -0.07 -0.04
N PRO A 65 10.36 -0.33 0.42
CA PRO A 65 9.99 -1.57 1.07
C PRO A 65 9.95 -2.72 0.08
N LEU A 66 10.76 -3.73 0.30
CA LEU A 66 10.84 -4.93 -0.52
C LEU A 66 10.33 -6.12 0.27
N LEU A 67 9.34 -6.84 -0.25
CA LEU A 67 8.87 -8.08 0.32
C LEU A 67 9.87 -9.21 0.01
N LEU A 68 10.36 -9.88 1.05
CA LEU A 68 11.15 -11.11 0.89
C LEU A 68 10.22 -12.29 0.62
N SER A 69 9.67 -12.34 -0.60
CA SER A 69 8.85 -13.46 -1.08
C SER A 69 9.69 -14.67 -1.46
N GLU A 70 9.05 -15.84 -1.60
CA GLU A 70 9.73 -17.06 -2.08
C GLU A 70 10.39 -16.88 -3.45
N GLY A 71 9.78 -16.09 -4.34
CA GLY A 71 10.37 -15.78 -5.64
C GLY A 71 11.65 -14.96 -5.52
N VAL A 72 11.66 -13.92 -4.66
CA VAL A 72 12.88 -13.14 -4.38
C VAL A 72 13.96 -14.02 -3.72
N LEU A 73 13.59 -14.90 -2.80
CA LEU A 73 14.53 -15.84 -2.17
C LEU A 73 15.06 -16.87 -3.16
N LYS A 74 14.25 -17.33 -4.12
CA LYS A 74 14.70 -18.18 -5.23
C LYS A 74 15.71 -17.45 -6.12
N LEU A 75 15.43 -16.21 -6.52
CA LEU A 75 16.36 -15.41 -7.34
C LEU A 75 17.72 -15.23 -6.64
N ARG A 76 17.73 -15.00 -5.32
CA ARG A 76 18.95 -14.94 -4.51
C ARG A 76 19.71 -16.26 -4.51
N ARG A 77 19.02 -17.39 -4.31
CA ARG A 77 19.64 -18.74 -4.36
C ARG A 77 20.25 -19.03 -5.73
N ASP A 78 19.56 -18.68 -6.81
CA ASP A 78 20.07 -18.86 -8.18
C ASP A 78 21.33 -18.02 -8.44
N LEU A 79 21.36 -16.77 -7.95
CA LEU A 79 22.53 -15.90 -8.02
C LEU A 79 23.70 -16.44 -7.19
N GLU A 80 23.45 -16.85 -5.94
CA GLU A 80 24.49 -17.40 -5.06
C GLU A 80 25.12 -18.66 -5.64
N ALA A 81 24.29 -19.59 -6.15
CA ALA A 81 24.76 -20.80 -6.81
C ALA A 81 25.57 -20.50 -8.08
N LEU A 82 25.20 -19.47 -8.86
CA LEU A 82 26.00 -19.03 -10.00
C LEU A 82 27.36 -18.49 -9.56
N VAL A 83 27.40 -17.62 -8.55
CA VAL A 83 28.66 -17.04 -8.05
C VAL A 83 29.58 -18.12 -7.51
N GLU A 84 29.04 -19.08 -6.75
CA GLU A 84 29.80 -20.22 -6.23
C GLU A 84 30.36 -21.08 -7.36
N ALA A 85 29.55 -21.43 -8.37
CA ALA A 85 30.00 -22.24 -9.50
C ALA A 85 31.05 -21.53 -10.37
N GLU A 86 30.92 -20.21 -10.58
CA GLU A 86 31.92 -19.40 -11.30
C GLU A 86 33.24 -19.30 -10.51
N ALA A 87 33.16 -19.12 -9.20
CA ALA A 87 34.35 -19.07 -8.34
C ALA A 87 35.09 -20.41 -8.33
N GLU A 88 34.35 -21.51 -8.16
CA GLU A 88 34.90 -22.88 -8.18
C GLU A 88 35.61 -23.18 -9.51
N TYR A 89 34.92 -22.94 -10.63
CA TYR A 89 35.46 -23.16 -11.97
C TYR A 89 36.75 -22.38 -12.23
N ARG A 90 36.80 -21.11 -11.80
CA ARG A 90 37.98 -20.24 -12.01
C ARG A 90 39.16 -20.64 -11.14
N LEU A 91 38.91 -20.97 -9.87
CA LEU A 91 39.94 -21.43 -8.94
C LEU A 91 40.58 -22.73 -9.43
N ARG A 92 39.78 -23.70 -9.89
CA ARG A 92 40.29 -24.98 -10.38
C ARG A 92 40.92 -24.91 -11.76
N SER A 93 40.40 -24.05 -12.65
CA SER A 93 41.05 -23.78 -13.95
C SER A 93 42.47 -23.24 -13.78
N GLN A 94 42.72 -22.44 -12.73
CA GLN A 94 44.08 -21.98 -12.39
C GLN A 94 44.99 -23.10 -11.85
N MET A 95 44.40 -24.16 -11.28
CA MET A 95 45.13 -25.36 -10.81
C MET A 95 45.36 -26.40 -11.92
N GLY A 96 44.92 -26.14 -13.15
CA GLY A 96 45.06 -27.06 -14.29
C GLY A 96 44.07 -28.23 -14.28
N ASP A 97 43.09 -28.22 -13.37
CA ASP A 97 42.07 -29.27 -13.26
C ASP A 97 40.91 -29.00 -14.22
N ARG A 98 40.55 -29.99 -15.04
CA ARG A 98 39.46 -29.88 -16.04
C ARG A 98 38.12 -30.12 -15.35
N GLU A 99 37.62 -29.09 -14.70
CA GLU A 99 36.29 -29.16 -14.09
C GLU A 99 35.16 -29.06 -15.12
N ASP A 100 33.99 -29.53 -14.70
CA ASP A 100 32.80 -29.67 -15.53
C ASP A 100 32.16 -28.30 -15.85
N LYS A 101 32.67 -27.66 -16.92
CA LYS A 101 32.13 -26.43 -17.53
C LYS A 101 30.60 -26.49 -17.70
N GLN A 102 30.04 -27.68 -17.87
CA GLN A 102 28.60 -27.90 -18.00
C GLN A 102 27.81 -27.47 -16.76
N ARG A 103 28.35 -27.71 -15.56
CA ARG A 103 27.72 -27.29 -14.30
C ARG A 103 27.62 -25.78 -14.20
N MET A 104 28.71 -25.07 -14.47
CA MET A 104 28.74 -23.59 -14.51
C MET A 104 27.74 -23.05 -15.57
N MET A 105 27.71 -23.62 -16.77
CA MET A 105 26.76 -23.21 -17.82
C MET A 105 25.29 -23.43 -17.41
N THR A 106 25.00 -24.51 -16.70
CA THR A 106 23.65 -24.78 -16.17
C THR A 106 23.20 -23.71 -15.18
N HIS A 107 24.09 -23.26 -14.29
CA HIS A 107 23.79 -22.16 -13.37
C HIS A 107 23.62 -20.81 -14.09
N ARG A 108 24.40 -20.54 -15.14
CA ARG A 108 24.21 -19.34 -15.99
C ARG A 108 22.83 -19.32 -16.63
N ASP A 109 22.40 -20.42 -17.22
CA ASP A 109 21.08 -20.54 -17.86
C ASP A 109 19.94 -20.38 -16.84
N ARG A 110 20.06 -21.02 -15.67
CA ARG A 110 19.06 -20.90 -14.60
C ARG A 110 18.90 -19.45 -14.12
N TYR A 111 20.02 -18.79 -13.82
CA TYR A 111 20.00 -17.38 -13.40
C TYR A 111 19.46 -16.48 -14.51
N HIS A 112 19.86 -16.69 -15.76
CA HIS A 112 19.35 -15.92 -16.91
C HIS A 112 17.83 -16.04 -17.04
N LYS A 113 17.27 -17.25 -16.93
CA LYS A 113 15.82 -17.49 -16.98
C LYS A 113 15.09 -16.79 -15.83
N SER A 114 15.57 -16.94 -14.59
CA SER A 114 14.98 -16.28 -13.42
C SER A 114 15.05 -14.75 -13.54
N MET A 115 16.17 -14.22 -14.02
CA MET A 115 16.38 -12.78 -14.24
C MET A 115 15.47 -12.22 -15.34
N SER A 116 15.39 -12.91 -16.49
CA SER A 116 14.56 -12.50 -17.63
C SER A 116 13.09 -12.46 -17.25
N ALA A 117 12.58 -13.50 -16.57
CA ALA A 117 11.19 -13.53 -16.13
C ALA A 117 10.87 -12.43 -15.12
N THR A 118 11.79 -12.13 -14.20
CA THR A 118 11.62 -11.05 -13.22
C THR A 118 11.62 -9.69 -13.92
N LEU A 119 12.57 -9.44 -14.82
CA LEU A 119 12.65 -8.19 -15.58
C LEU A 119 11.43 -7.99 -16.48
N GLU A 120 10.93 -9.05 -17.11
CA GLU A 120 9.69 -9.01 -17.90
C GLU A 120 8.52 -8.53 -17.04
N ASN A 121 8.29 -9.15 -15.89
CA ASN A 121 7.24 -8.75 -14.97
C ASN A 121 7.40 -7.31 -14.48
N VAL A 122 8.62 -6.89 -14.17
CA VAL A 122 8.93 -5.54 -13.68
C VAL A 122 8.70 -4.48 -14.75
N VAL A 123 9.19 -4.71 -15.98
CA VAL A 123 9.04 -3.78 -17.10
C VAL A 123 7.58 -3.70 -17.53
N MET A 124 6.88 -4.83 -17.60
CA MET A 124 5.45 -4.88 -17.92
C MET A 124 4.60 -4.05 -16.94
N ASN A 125 4.99 -4.04 -15.66
CA ASN A 125 4.28 -3.32 -14.61
C ASN A 125 4.92 -1.98 -14.25
N ASP A 126 5.88 -1.47 -15.01
CA ASP A 126 6.59 -0.25 -14.62
C ASP A 126 5.66 0.96 -14.61
N TYR A 127 4.90 1.20 -15.69
CA TYR A 127 4.01 2.38 -15.85
C TYR A 127 4.70 3.71 -15.49
N HIS A 128 5.98 3.88 -15.87
CA HIS A 128 6.85 5.00 -15.49
C HIS A 128 6.99 5.18 -13.98
N ARG A 129 6.90 4.09 -13.23
CA ARG A 129 7.06 4.12 -11.78
C ARG A 129 8.51 3.94 -11.33
N GLY A 130 9.42 3.58 -12.24
CA GLY A 130 10.84 3.35 -11.93
C GLY A 130 11.06 2.03 -11.18
N LEU A 131 10.17 1.05 -11.38
CA LEU A 131 10.29 -0.30 -10.81
C LEU A 131 11.50 -1.04 -11.38
N ALA A 132 11.80 -0.85 -12.67
CA ALA A 132 12.98 -1.45 -13.29
C ALA A 132 14.28 -0.95 -12.64
N ASP A 133 14.41 0.37 -12.48
CA ASP A 133 15.55 0.98 -11.78
C ASP A 133 15.64 0.51 -10.32
N LEU A 134 14.51 0.43 -9.62
CA LEU A 134 14.48 -0.03 -8.23
C LEU A 134 14.86 -1.51 -8.09
N PHE A 135 14.39 -2.37 -9.00
CA PHE A 135 14.78 -3.77 -9.05
C PHE A 135 16.29 -3.90 -9.31
N LEU A 136 16.86 -3.12 -10.23
CA LEU A 136 18.30 -3.13 -10.50
C LEU A 136 19.11 -2.63 -9.30
N LEU A 137 18.61 -1.63 -8.57
CA LEU A 137 19.23 -1.14 -7.34
C LEU A 137 19.25 -2.23 -6.26
N PHE A 138 18.13 -2.93 -6.07
CA PHE A 138 18.02 -4.09 -5.19
C PHE A 138 19.00 -5.20 -5.63
N HIS A 139 18.91 -5.62 -6.88
CA HIS A 139 19.62 -6.78 -7.40
C HIS A 139 21.13 -6.57 -7.41
N SER A 140 21.59 -5.36 -7.76
CA SER A 140 23.02 -5.02 -7.67
C SER A 140 23.57 -5.15 -6.25
N GLY A 141 22.75 -4.88 -5.22
CA GLY A 141 23.12 -5.13 -3.82
C GLY A 141 23.21 -6.62 -3.46
N GLU A 142 22.36 -7.46 -4.05
CA GLU A 142 22.45 -8.91 -3.89
C GLU A 142 23.68 -9.49 -4.60
N VAL A 143 24.06 -8.95 -5.76
CA VAL A 143 25.31 -9.30 -6.45
C VAL A 143 26.52 -8.97 -5.59
N THR A 144 26.58 -7.76 -5.03
CA THR A 144 27.64 -7.37 -4.09
C THR A 144 27.72 -8.30 -2.89
N ARG A 145 26.57 -8.67 -2.30
CA ARG A 145 26.49 -9.60 -1.17
C ARG A 145 27.03 -10.99 -1.53
N ALA A 146 26.66 -11.51 -2.70
CA ALA A 146 27.11 -12.82 -3.17
C ALA A 146 28.62 -12.82 -3.47
N LEU A 147 29.12 -11.79 -4.17
CA LEU A 147 30.55 -11.66 -4.50
C LEU A 147 31.44 -11.48 -3.26
N ALA A 148 30.94 -10.84 -2.19
CA ALA A 148 31.69 -10.71 -0.94
C ALA A 148 32.01 -12.07 -0.28
N LYS A 149 31.25 -13.13 -0.57
CA LYS A 149 31.55 -14.50 -0.09
C LYS A 149 32.78 -15.10 -0.78
N VAL A 150 33.06 -14.69 -2.02
CA VAL A 150 34.22 -15.18 -2.81
C VAL A 150 35.53 -14.76 -2.15
N SER A 151 35.67 -13.51 -1.69
CA SER A 151 36.87 -13.06 -0.99
C SER A 151 37.12 -13.83 0.31
N LYS A 152 36.05 -14.17 1.05
CA LYS A 152 36.16 -14.98 2.28
C LYS A 152 36.65 -16.40 1.98
N ALA A 153 36.16 -17.01 0.90
CA ALA A 153 36.59 -18.34 0.48
C ALA A 153 38.05 -18.33 -0.02
N ALA A 154 38.45 -17.32 -0.80
CA ALA A 154 39.82 -17.16 -1.29
C ALA A 154 40.85 -16.85 -0.18
N SER A 155 40.41 -16.30 0.96
CA SER A 155 41.27 -15.95 2.10
C SER A 155 41.50 -17.12 3.08
N ASN A 156 40.91 -18.31 2.83
CA ASN A 156 40.98 -19.45 3.74
C ASN A 156 42.41 -20.06 3.81
N PRO A 157 43.02 -20.29 4.99
CA PRO A 157 44.43 -20.67 5.13
C PRO A 157 44.85 -21.99 4.45
N ARG A 158 43.89 -22.85 4.10
CA ARG A 158 44.15 -24.12 3.41
C ARG A 158 44.48 -23.94 1.91
N SER A 159 44.23 -22.77 1.33
CA SER A 159 44.46 -22.47 -0.10
C SER A 159 45.79 -21.73 -0.34
N GLY A 160 46.89 -22.25 0.22
CA GLY A 160 48.20 -21.59 0.36
C GLY A 160 48.84 -20.99 -0.91
N ALA A 161 48.35 -21.30 -2.11
CA ALA A 161 48.85 -20.76 -3.39
C ALA A 161 47.98 -19.64 -4.01
N LEU A 162 46.84 -19.29 -3.41
CA LEU A 162 45.83 -18.38 -4.00
C LEU A 162 45.70 -17.02 -3.30
N ARG A 163 46.59 -16.71 -2.36
CA ARG A 163 46.63 -15.40 -1.67
C ARG A 163 47.00 -14.29 -2.67
N GLY A 164 46.01 -13.65 -3.26
CA GLY A 164 46.18 -12.50 -4.14
C GLY A 164 45.17 -12.38 -5.29
N ASN A 165 44.55 -13.48 -5.74
CA ASN A 165 43.69 -13.48 -6.94
C ASN A 165 42.18 -13.28 -6.66
N GLY A 166 41.79 -13.09 -5.39
CA GLY A 166 40.37 -13.03 -5.01
C GLY A 166 39.60 -11.88 -5.66
N ASP A 167 40.22 -10.71 -5.76
CA ASP A 167 39.58 -9.52 -6.35
C ASP A 167 39.54 -9.58 -7.88
N ASP A 168 40.55 -10.18 -8.52
CA ASP A 168 40.54 -10.43 -9.97
C ASP A 168 39.44 -11.43 -10.36
N ILE A 169 39.24 -12.46 -9.53
CA ILE A 169 38.12 -13.41 -9.69
C ILE A 169 36.80 -12.67 -9.53
N ARG A 170 36.63 -11.82 -8.50
CA ARG A 170 35.40 -11.01 -8.32
C ARG A 170 35.13 -10.11 -9.53
N GLN A 171 36.14 -9.44 -10.08
CA GLN A 171 36.02 -8.59 -11.27
C GLN A 171 35.55 -9.40 -12.49
N ALA A 172 36.11 -10.60 -12.67
CA ALA A 172 35.73 -11.49 -13.77
C ALA A 172 34.29 -12.00 -13.63
N ILE A 173 33.88 -12.40 -12.42
CA ILE A 173 32.51 -12.85 -12.15
C ILE A 173 31.51 -11.69 -12.31
N ALA A 174 31.83 -10.50 -11.80
CA ALA A 174 31.00 -9.30 -11.98
C ALA A 174 30.77 -8.97 -13.46
N THR A 175 31.80 -9.15 -14.30
CA THR A 175 31.68 -8.98 -15.76
C THR A 175 30.73 -10.01 -16.39
N VAL A 176 30.79 -11.27 -15.96
CA VAL A 176 29.85 -12.32 -16.42
C VAL A 176 28.42 -11.98 -16.00
N ILE A 177 28.21 -11.54 -14.76
CA ILE A 177 26.89 -11.16 -14.24
C ILE A 177 26.33 -9.95 -15.00
N ALA A 178 27.15 -8.94 -15.26
CA ALA A 178 26.76 -7.75 -16.03
C ALA A 178 26.29 -8.12 -17.45
N ASP A 179 26.99 -9.05 -18.10
CA ASP A 179 26.61 -9.56 -19.43
C ASP A 179 25.31 -10.37 -19.39
N LEU A 180 25.16 -11.29 -18.43
CA LEU A 180 23.92 -12.05 -18.24
C LEU A 180 22.72 -11.15 -17.93
N LEU A 181 22.92 -10.11 -17.11
CA LEU A 181 21.89 -9.13 -16.78
C LEU A 181 21.46 -8.33 -18.02
N ARG A 182 22.41 -7.89 -18.84
CA ARG A 182 22.13 -7.19 -20.12
C ARG A 182 21.34 -8.08 -21.07
N ARG A 183 21.77 -9.35 -21.24
CA ARG A 183 21.07 -10.33 -22.08
C ARG A 183 19.66 -10.62 -21.60
N ALA A 184 19.48 -10.84 -20.30
CA ALA A 184 18.16 -11.07 -19.70
C ALA A 184 17.22 -9.87 -19.89
N ALA A 185 17.73 -8.65 -19.77
CA ALA A 185 16.94 -7.44 -20.02
C ALA A 185 16.52 -7.30 -21.49
N MET A 186 17.43 -7.62 -22.43
CA MET A 186 17.09 -7.65 -23.86
C MET A 186 16.05 -8.72 -24.16
N THR A 187 16.21 -9.94 -23.64
CA THR A 187 15.23 -11.02 -23.80
C THR A 187 13.85 -10.64 -23.28
N ALA A 188 13.77 -10.02 -22.09
CA ALA A 188 12.52 -9.53 -21.53
C ALA A 188 11.85 -8.47 -22.42
N VAL A 189 12.61 -7.47 -22.86
CA VAL A 189 12.11 -6.40 -23.73
C VAL A 189 11.64 -6.93 -25.08
N ASP A 190 12.40 -7.85 -25.69
CA ASP A 190 12.06 -8.43 -26.99
C ASP A 190 10.81 -9.30 -26.90
N HIS A 191 10.65 -10.08 -25.83
CA HIS A 191 9.43 -10.85 -25.59
C HIS A 191 8.22 -9.92 -25.38
N LEU A 192 8.35 -8.85 -24.60
CA LEU A 192 7.27 -7.87 -24.41
C LEU A 192 6.88 -7.16 -25.72
N LYS A 193 7.84 -6.86 -26.60
CA LYS A 193 7.54 -6.29 -27.92
C LYS A 193 6.72 -7.24 -28.79
N GLN A 194 6.93 -8.56 -28.67
CA GLN A 194 6.14 -9.57 -29.39
C GLN A 194 4.71 -9.68 -28.84
N LEU A 195 4.54 -9.51 -27.52
CA LEU A 195 3.23 -9.56 -26.84
C LEU A 195 2.41 -8.27 -26.99
N ALA A 196 3.09 -7.13 -27.14
CA ALA A 196 2.45 -5.82 -27.17
C ALA A 196 1.64 -5.61 -28.46
N ARG A 197 0.31 -5.74 -28.37
CA ARG A 197 -0.65 -5.04 -29.26
C ARG A 197 -0.77 -3.53 -28.91
N VAL A 198 0.07 -3.00 -28.01
CA VAL A 198 -0.09 -1.70 -27.33
C VAL A 198 1.09 -0.76 -27.65
N GLN A 199 0.80 0.54 -27.80
CA GLN A 199 1.71 1.62 -28.23
C GLN A 199 2.91 1.95 -27.31
N VAL A 200 3.05 1.32 -26.13
CA VAL A 200 4.17 1.62 -25.22
C VAL A 200 5.34 0.69 -25.52
N THR A 201 6.39 1.24 -26.14
CA THR A 201 7.60 0.47 -26.42
C THR A 201 8.39 0.29 -25.11
N PRO A 202 8.62 -0.94 -24.63
CA PRO A 202 9.47 -1.16 -23.47
C PRO A 202 10.92 -0.73 -23.79
N VAL A 203 11.50 0.14 -22.97
CA VAL A 203 12.87 0.67 -23.13
C VAL A 203 13.74 0.23 -21.96
N LEU A 204 15.00 -0.07 -22.24
CA LEU A 204 15.99 -0.36 -21.21
C LEU A 204 16.26 0.90 -20.37
N THR A 205 16.27 0.73 -19.05
CA THR A 205 16.56 1.83 -18.11
C THR A 205 18.03 2.27 -18.25
N PRO A 206 18.33 3.58 -18.07
CA PRO A 206 19.71 4.06 -18.04
C PRO A 206 20.56 3.43 -16.93
N LEU A 207 19.97 3.10 -15.79
CA LEU A 207 20.66 2.49 -14.65
C LEU A 207 21.24 1.12 -15.02
N LEU A 208 20.57 0.36 -15.90
CA LEU A 208 21.11 -0.90 -16.42
C LEU A 208 22.44 -0.66 -17.15
N GLY A 209 22.49 0.35 -18.01
CA GLY A 209 23.71 0.72 -18.73
C GLY A 209 24.85 1.06 -17.76
N ILE A 210 24.54 1.88 -16.75
CA ILE A 210 25.50 2.32 -15.73
C ILE A 210 26.04 1.11 -14.93
N ILE A 211 25.15 0.25 -14.40
CA ILE A 211 25.53 -0.93 -13.62
C ILE A 211 26.34 -1.93 -14.46
N CYS A 212 25.97 -2.15 -15.71
CA CYS A 212 26.66 -3.13 -16.56
C CYS A 212 27.96 -2.60 -17.19
N GLN A 213 28.20 -1.28 -17.18
CA GLN A 213 29.44 -0.67 -17.67
C GLN A 213 30.48 -0.47 -16.56
N ASP A 214 30.04 -0.39 -15.31
CA ASP A 214 30.91 -0.14 -14.16
C ASP A 214 30.84 -1.26 -13.14
N GLN A 215 31.82 -2.17 -13.17
CA GLN A 215 31.83 -3.31 -12.25
C GLN A 215 31.95 -2.91 -10.78
N LEU A 216 32.44 -1.70 -10.47
CA LEU A 216 32.55 -1.22 -9.09
C LEU A 216 31.19 -1.27 -8.37
N LEU A 217 30.11 -0.96 -9.10
CA LEU A 217 28.74 -0.96 -8.59
C LEU A 217 28.24 -2.37 -8.22
N LEU A 218 28.83 -3.42 -8.78
CA LEU A 218 28.48 -4.81 -8.50
C LEU A 218 29.38 -5.43 -7.44
N ILE A 219 30.61 -4.95 -7.31
CA ILE A 219 31.64 -5.60 -6.50
C ILE A 219 31.58 -5.15 -5.06
N ASP A 220 31.50 -3.84 -4.79
CA ASP A 220 31.61 -3.30 -3.44
C ASP A 220 30.31 -2.69 -2.93
N SER A 221 30.13 -2.76 -1.61
CA SER A 221 28.92 -2.26 -0.92
C SER A 221 29.07 -0.83 -0.39
N ARG A 222 30.31 -0.33 -0.34
CA ARG A 222 30.67 0.98 0.18
C ARG A 222 31.71 1.63 -0.72
N PRO A 223 31.64 2.95 -0.90
CA PRO A 223 32.70 3.70 -1.56
C PRO A 223 34.05 3.44 -0.91
N PRO A 224 35.12 3.19 -1.70
CA PRO A 224 36.47 3.06 -1.17
C PRO A 224 36.89 4.39 -0.54
N GLN A 225 37.66 4.35 0.55
CA GLN A 225 38.10 5.57 1.24
C GLN A 225 39.36 6.20 0.62
N ASP A 226 40.12 5.40 -0.13
CA ASP A 226 41.35 5.82 -0.79
C ASP A 226 41.46 5.18 -2.18
N ILE A 227 42.30 5.77 -3.04
CA ILE A 227 42.54 5.25 -4.41
C ILE A 227 43.24 3.89 -4.37
N SER A 228 44.02 3.59 -3.31
CA SER A 228 44.76 2.33 -3.18
C SER A 228 43.85 1.10 -3.09
N GLN A 229 42.68 1.24 -2.46
CA GLN A 229 41.62 0.22 -2.40
C GLN A 229 41.04 -0.11 -3.79
N LEU A 230 41.28 0.72 -4.80
CA LEU A 230 40.83 0.50 -6.18
C LEU A 230 41.86 -0.23 -7.06
N SER A 231 42.91 -0.82 -6.49
CA SER A 231 44.02 -1.42 -7.26
C SER A 231 43.58 -2.37 -8.39
N SER A 232 42.76 -3.39 -8.09
CA SER A 232 42.25 -4.32 -9.12
C SER A 232 41.31 -3.65 -10.12
N TYR A 233 40.50 -2.70 -9.66
CA TYR A 233 39.59 -1.94 -10.53
C TYR A 233 40.36 -1.04 -11.51
N MET A 234 41.36 -0.31 -11.01
CA MET A 234 42.24 0.56 -11.80
C MET A 234 43.01 -0.23 -12.86
N GLN A 235 43.52 -1.39 -12.48
CA GLN A 235 44.23 -2.27 -13.39
C GLN A 235 43.29 -2.82 -14.47
N ALA A 236 42.10 -3.28 -14.10
CA ALA A 236 41.14 -3.87 -15.05
C ALA A 236 40.54 -2.83 -16.01
N ARG A 237 40.17 -1.64 -15.51
CA ARG A 237 39.41 -0.64 -16.26
C ARG A 237 40.29 0.37 -16.99
N PHE A 238 41.32 0.88 -16.31
CA PHE A 238 42.17 1.97 -16.79
C PHE A 238 43.56 1.49 -17.22
N ARG A 239 43.92 0.22 -16.93
CA ARG A 239 45.27 -0.34 -17.13
C ARG A 239 46.34 0.50 -16.42
N GLN A 240 45.99 1.06 -15.27
CA GLN A 240 46.85 1.90 -14.43
C GLN A 240 47.03 1.27 -13.05
N ARG A 241 48.19 1.48 -12.45
CA ARG A 241 48.45 1.11 -11.05
C ARG A 241 47.93 2.21 -10.13
N ALA A 242 47.13 1.86 -9.13
CA ALA A 242 46.57 2.81 -8.16
C ALA A 242 47.67 3.64 -7.46
N GLU A 243 48.75 2.99 -7.03
CA GLU A 243 49.89 3.66 -6.38
C GLU A 243 50.55 4.73 -7.27
N ALA A 244 50.66 4.48 -8.57
CA ALA A 244 51.23 5.43 -9.52
C ALA A 244 50.34 6.67 -9.67
N VAL A 245 49.01 6.48 -9.67
CA VAL A 245 48.04 7.59 -9.70
C VAL A 245 48.09 8.39 -8.41
N VAL A 246 48.17 7.73 -7.25
CA VAL A 246 48.31 8.40 -5.95
C VAL A 246 49.58 9.26 -5.92
N GLN A 247 50.72 8.71 -6.35
CA GLN A 247 51.98 9.44 -6.40
C GLN A 247 51.90 10.65 -7.34
N ALA A 248 51.34 10.47 -8.54
CA ALA A 248 51.15 11.56 -9.49
C ALA A 248 50.24 12.67 -8.94
N ASN A 249 49.15 12.29 -8.26
CA ASN A 249 48.22 13.23 -7.65
C ASN A 249 48.88 14.03 -6.52
N ASN A 250 49.69 13.39 -5.68
CA ASN A 250 50.43 14.07 -4.61
C ASN A 250 51.40 15.13 -5.18
N GLN A 251 52.12 14.82 -6.26
CA GLN A 251 53.02 15.78 -6.91
C GLN A 251 52.26 16.99 -7.48
N VAL A 252 51.09 16.76 -8.08
CA VAL A 252 50.22 17.83 -8.59
C VAL A 252 49.71 18.70 -7.44
N LEU A 253 49.30 18.10 -6.32
CA LEU A 253 48.81 18.82 -5.15
C LEU A 253 49.90 19.61 -4.43
N GLU A 254 51.14 19.11 -4.38
CA GLU A 254 52.29 19.87 -3.89
C GLU A 254 52.49 21.15 -4.70
N ARG A 255 52.52 21.03 -6.05
CA ARG A 255 52.63 22.20 -6.94
C ARG A 255 51.46 23.16 -6.79
N LEU A 256 50.24 22.63 -6.62
CA LEU A 256 49.06 23.45 -6.41
C LEU A 256 49.12 24.19 -5.07
N ARG A 257 49.60 23.55 -4.00
CA ARG A 257 49.83 24.20 -2.69
C ARG A 257 50.86 25.32 -2.80
N ASP A 258 51.97 25.08 -3.49
CA ASP A 258 53.00 26.10 -3.73
C ASP A 258 52.45 27.27 -4.55
N LEU A 259 51.65 26.98 -5.58
CA LEU A 259 51.02 28.01 -6.40
C LEU A 259 50.04 28.86 -5.58
N VAL A 260 49.19 28.22 -4.76
CA VAL A 260 48.23 28.92 -3.89
C VAL A 260 48.95 29.75 -2.83
N ALA A 261 50.06 29.26 -2.27
CA ALA A 261 50.87 30.01 -1.32
C ALA A 261 51.50 31.26 -1.95
N ARG A 262 51.92 31.17 -3.22
CA ARG A 262 52.49 32.30 -3.97
C ARG A 262 51.42 33.26 -4.52
N ARG A 263 50.21 32.76 -4.79
CA ARG A 263 49.09 33.50 -5.41
C ARG A 263 47.78 33.17 -4.68
N PRO A 264 47.46 33.88 -3.58
CA PRO A 264 46.26 33.64 -2.79
C PRO A 264 44.95 33.79 -3.59
N GLU A 265 44.97 34.56 -4.68
CA GLU A 265 43.84 34.75 -5.60
C GLU A 265 43.46 33.44 -6.28
N VAL A 266 44.46 32.61 -6.65
CA VAL A 266 44.22 31.27 -7.22
C VAL A 266 43.48 30.40 -6.22
N GLY A 267 43.92 30.41 -4.95
CA GLY A 267 43.23 29.67 -3.88
C GLY A 267 41.78 30.13 -3.66
N SER A 268 41.53 31.44 -3.81
CA SER A 268 40.19 32.02 -3.70
C SER A 268 39.29 31.63 -4.87
N LEU A 269 39.82 31.66 -6.10
CA LEU A 269 39.12 31.21 -7.31
C LEU A 269 38.73 29.72 -7.22
N LEU A 270 39.66 28.86 -6.81
CA LEU A 270 39.38 27.42 -6.68
C LEU A 270 38.34 27.12 -5.59
N ARG A 271 38.36 27.86 -4.48
CA ARG A 271 37.31 27.77 -3.44
C ARG A 271 35.96 28.29 -3.90
N LEU A 272 35.90 29.29 -4.77
CA LEU A 272 34.65 29.74 -5.38
C LEU A 272 34.07 28.67 -6.32
N ALA A 273 34.93 27.94 -7.05
CA ALA A 273 34.49 26.89 -7.97
C ALA A 273 34.03 25.61 -7.26
N VAL A 274 34.72 25.19 -6.20
CA VAL A 274 34.50 23.90 -5.52
C VAL A 274 33.69 24.04 -4.21
N GLY A 275 33.70 25.23 -3.61
CA GLY A 275 33.14 25.50 -2.29
C GLY A 275 34.20 25.55 -1.17
N SER A 276 33.76 25.83 0.05
CA SER A 276 34.62 26.01 1.23
C SER A 276 35.31 24.73 1.72
N GLY A 277 34.97 23.56 1.17
CA GLY A 277 35.48 22.25 1.57
C GLY A 277 36.77 21.78 0.87
N LEU A 278 37.44 22.61 0.06
CA LEU A 278 38.63 22.21 -0.70
C LEU A 278 39.81 21.84 0.23
N LYS A 279 40.26 20.58 0.16
CA LYS A 279 41.33 20.00 0.98
C LYS A 279 42.52 19.56 0.12
N LEU A 280 43.65 20.27 0.15
CA LEU A 280 44.80 19.99 -0.74
C LEU A 280 45.81 18.96 -0.18
N ASP A 281 45.45 18.28 0.91
CA ASP A 281 46.24 17.28 1.62
C ASP A 281 45.94 15.84 1.16
N ARG A 282 44.92 15.63 0.32
CA ARG A 282 44.45 14.31 -0.09
C ARG A 282 44.50 14.11 -1.61
N PRO A 283 45.10 13.01 -2.11
CA PRO A 283 45.16 12.74 -3.55
C PRO A 283 43.78 12.60 -4.20
N GLU A 284 42.74 12.24 -3.43
CA GLU A 284 41.35 12.14 -3.86
C GLU A 284 40.76 13.50 -4.27
N THR A 285 41.33 14.62 -3.82
CA THR A 285 40.83 15.96 -4.15
C THR A 285 40.86 16.25 -5.64
N LEU A 286 41.81 15.65 -6.37
CA LEU A 286 41.88 15.75 -7.83
C LEU A 286 40.82 14.92 -8.56
N LEU A 287 39.96 14.19 -7.84
CA LEU A 287 38.80 13.50 -8.41
C LEU A 287 37.57 14.40 -8.47
N GLU A 288 37.61 15.62 -7.90
CA GLU A 288 36.49 16.57 -7.96
C GLU A 288 36.39 17.19 -9.38
N PRO A 289 35.33 16.90 -10.16
CA PRO A 289 35.24 17.40 -11.54
C PRO A 289 35.25 18.93 -11.62
N LYS A 290 34.60 19.61 -10.66
CA LYS A 290 34.58 21.09 -10.62
C LYS A 290 35.98 21.68 -10.40
N LEU A 291 36.84 20.99 -9.65
CA LEU A 291 38.23 21.41 -9.46
C LEU A 291 39.02 21.27 -10.76
N LEU A 292 38.88 20.13 -11.45
CA LEU A 292 39.54 19.89 -12.72
C LEU A 292 39.08 20.87 -13.80
N ASP A 293 37.79 21.20 -13.84
CA ASP A 293 37.24 22.23 -14.72
C ASP A 293 37.82 23.61 -14.40
N ALA A 294 37.87 24.00 -13.12
CA ALA A 294 38.47 25.27 -12.72
C ALA A 294 39.96 25.36 -13.07
N ILE A 295 40.73 24.29 -12.88
CA ILE A 295 42.14 24.20 -13.29
C ILE A 295 42.28 24.37 -14.80
N GLN A 296 41.41 23.72 -15.58
CA GLN A 296 41.43 23.80 -17.03
C GLN A 296 41.07 25.20 -17.53
N THR A 297 39.96 25.76 -17.05
CA THR A 297 39.48 27.09 -17.44
C THR A 297 40.43 28.20 -17.02
N ALA A 298 41.12 28.05 -15.90
CA ALA A 298 42.13 29.01 -15.43
C ALA A 298 43.49 28.87 -16.14
N GLY A 299 43.65 27.92 -17.07
CA GLY A 299 44.92 27.70 -17.79
C GLY A 299 46.04 27.17 -16.89
N LEU A 300 45.70 26.50 -15.78
CA LEU A 300 46.67 26.03 -14.78
C LEU A 300 47.17 24.61 -15.06
N ALA A 301 46.55 23.88 -15.98
CA ALA A 301 46.87 22.47 -16.27
C ALA A 301 48.36 22.27 -16.59
N ASP A 302 48.94 23.06 -17.49
CA ASP A 302 50.36 22.97 -17.86
C ASP A 302 51.28 23.32 -16.69
N THR A 303 50.91 24.33 -15.89
CA THR A 303 51.69 24.73 -14.70
C THR A 303 51.73 23.61 -13.65
N LEU A 304 50.69 22.80 -13.58
CA LEU A 304 50.58 21.66 -12.68
C LEU A 304 51.16 20.36 -13.27
N ASN A 305 51.56 20.38 -14.55
CA ASN A 305 51.88 19.21 -15.38
C ASN A 305 50.76 18.16 -15.42
N LEU A 306 49.51 18.62 -15.49
CA LEU A 306 48.36 17.76 -15.70
C LEU A 306 48.12 17.59 -17.21
N SER A 307 48.45 16.40 -17.73
CA SER A 307 48.13 16.07 -19.11
C SER A 307 46.62 15.92 -19.32
N VAL A 308 46.14 16.18 -20.54
CA VAL A 308 44.72 15.96 -20.92
C VAL A 308 44.26 14.52 -20.63
N VAL A 309 45.14 13.53 -20.86
CA VAL A 309 44.84 12.12 -20.58
C VAL A 309 44.64 11.89 -19.08
N GLN A 310 45.50 12.46 -18.24
CA GLN A 310 45.38 12.33 -16.78
C GLN A 310 44.13 13.06 -16.27
N MET A 311 43.82 14.25 -16.78
CA MET A 311 42.60 14.98 -16.42
C MET A 311 41.34 14.19 -16.79
N ASN A 312 41.31 13.59 -17.98
CA ASN A 312 40.17 12.77 -18.41
C ASN A 312 40.02 11.51 -17.54
N LEU A 313 41.12 10.85 -17.18
CA LEU A 313 41.10 9.70 -16.27
C LEU A 313 40.57 10.08 -14.89
N LEU A 314 41.08 11.16 -14.30
CA LEU A 314 40.67 11.62 -12.97
C LEU A 314 39.20 12.06 -12.95
N ARG A 315 38.75 12.73 -14.02
CA ARG A 315 37.35 13.13 -14.21
C ARG A 315 36.44 11.91 -14.32
N ASP A 316 36.76 10.93 -15.17
CA ASP A 316 35.96 9.71 -15.32
C ASP A 316 35.91 8.92 -14.01
N LEU A 317 37.06 8.75 -13.34
CA LEU A 317 37.13 8.07 -12.04
C LEU A 317 36.29 8.80 -10.97
N GLY A 318 36.41 10.12 -10.87
CA GLY A 318 35.65 10.93 -9.91
C GLY A 318 34.14 10.85 -10.12
N VAL A 319 33.67 10.98 -11.36
CA VAL A 319 32.24 10.84 -11.70
C VAL A 319 31.71 9.45 -11.35
N ARG A 320 32.50 8.39 -11.61
CA ARG A 320 32.14 7.00 -11.26
C ARG A 320 32.06 6.79 -9.76
N LEU A 321 33.00 7.33 -8.98
CA LEU A 321 33.01 7.22 -7.53
C LEU A 321 31.85 7.99 -6.89
N LYS A 322 31.53 9.19 -7.40
CA LYS A 322 30.32 9.93 -7.01
C LYS A 322 29.04 9.17 -7.34
N THR A 323 28.97 8.56 -8.53
CA THR A 323 27.83 7.70 -8.94
C THR A 323 27.69 6.49 -8.01
N PHE A 324 28.82 5.85 -7.68
CA PHE A 324 28.84 4.72 -6.77
C PHE A 324 28.36 5.11 -5.38
N GLU A 325 28.83 6.23 -4.83
CA GLU A 325 28.39 6.71 -3.53
C GLU A 325 26.88 6.99 -3.48
N LEU A 326 26.35 7.68 -4.50
CA LEU A 326 24.91 7.93 -4.64
C LEU A 326 24.11 6.62 -4.65
N LEU A 327 24.46 5.69 -5.55
CA LEU A 327 23.73 4.43 -5.71
C LEU A 327 23.91 3.52 -4.48
N ALA A 328 25.07 3.53 -3.84
CA ALA A 328 25.31 2.77 -2.61
C ALA A 328 24.46 3.30 -1.45
N ALA A 329 24.29 4.63 -1.33
CA ALA A 329 23.40 5.23 -0.34
C ALA A 329 21.94 4.83 -0.57
N LEU A 330 21.46 4.95 -1.80
CA LEU A 330 20.08 4.57 -2.15
C LEU A 330 19.83 3.06 -2.01
N ARG A 331 20.83 2.23 -2.34
CA ARG A 331 20.75 0.77 -2.18
C ARG A 331 20.56 0.35 -0.74
N ARG A 332 21.19 1.04 0.23
CA ARG A 332 20.99 0.78 1.67
C ARG A 332 19.55 1.07 2.13
N ARG A 333 18.79 1.79 1.31
CA ARG A 333 17.40 2.17 1.55
C ARG A 333 16.41 1.28 0.80
N VAL A 334 16.88 0.21 0.16
CA VAL A 334 16.04 -0.93 -0.18
C VAL A 334 15.85 -1.76 1.10
N LEU A 335 14.67 -1.68 1.67
CA LEU A 335 14.35 -2.11 3.02
C LEU A 335 13.59 -3.46 2.99
N PRO A 336 14.22 -4.58 3.38
CA PRO A 336 13.58 -5.88 3.33
C PRO A 336 12.48 -5.99 4.40
N MET A 337 11.34 -6.53 3.99
CA MET A 337 10.15 -6.75 4.80
C MET A 337 9.72 -8.20 4.73
N GLN A 338 9.09 -8.67 5.81
CA GLN A 338 8.56 -10.02 5.90
C GLN A 338 7.15 -9.98 6.45
N ARG A 339 6.30 -10.92 6.00
CA ARG A 339 4.97 -11.12 6.58
C ARG A 339 5.08 -12.05 7.79
N GLN A 340 4.51 -11.64 8.90
CA GLN A 340 4.31 -12.44 10.10
C GLN A 340 2.82 -12.52 10.37
N GLY A 341 2.19 -13.63 9.95
CA GLY A 341 0.74 -13.74 9.90
C GLY A 341 0.13 -12.64 9.03
N THR A 342 -0.75 -11.82 9.62
CA THR A 342 -1.40 -10.68 8.97
C THR A 342 -0.61 -9.37 9.06
N SER A 343 0.50 -9.36 9.81
CA SER A 343 1.32 -8.16 10.03
C SER A 343 2.54 -8.15 9.12
N LEU A 344 2.95 -6.94 8.72
CA LEU A 344 4.19 -6.72 8.00
C LEU A 344 5.23 -6.18 8.98
N VAL A 345 6.46 -6.68 8.91
CA VAL A 345 7.58 -6.23 9.74
C VAL A 345 8.74 -5.81 8.86
N LEU A 346 9.38 -4.70 9.25
CA LEU A 346 10.66 -4.28 8.69
C LEU A 346 11.77 -5.11 9.33
N ARG A 347 12.56 -5.80 8.50
CA ARG A 347 13.66 -6.63 8.98
C ARG A 347 14.89 -5.76 9.23
N GLY A 348 15.15 -5.45 10.50
CA GLY A 348 16.39 -4.81 10.92
C GLY A 348 17.55 -5.80 11.00
N ARG A 349 18.75 -5.28 11.30
CA ARG A 349 19.94 -6.11 11.60
C ARG A 349 19.82 -6.88 12.90
N THR A 350 19.07 -6.35 13.87
CA THR A 350 18.97 -6.87 15.24
C THR A 350 17.54 -6.96 15.75
N THR A 351 16.63 -6.12 15.28
CA THR A 351 15.24 -6.06 15.74
C THR A 351 14.29 -5.95 14.55
N GLU A 352 13.15 -6.63 14.65
CA GLU A 352 12.04 -6.46 13.71
C GLU A 352 11.17 -5.31 14.17
N THR A 353 10.86 -4.38 13.27
CA THR A 353 10.04 -3.21 13.58
C THR A 353 8.66 -3.39 12.93
N PRO A 354 7.57 -3.45 13.71
CA PRO A 354 6.23 -3.46 13.14
C PRO A 354 5.95 -2.21 12.33
N ILE A 355 5.37 -2.38 11.16
CA ILE A 355 5.07 -1.29 10.22
C ILE A 355 3.58 -1.27 9.89
N ALA A 356 3.12 -0.11 9.40
CA ALA A 356 1.73 0.11 9.05
C ALA A 356 1.19 -1.00 8.13
N LYS A 357 -0.02 -1.50 8.42
CA LYS A 357 -0.71 -2.51 7.60
C LYS A 357 -0.98 -2.02 6.18
N THR A 358 -1.06 -0.71 5.98
CA THR A 358 -1.23 -0.07 4.67
C THR A 358 0.05 0.04 3.85
N THR A 359 1.20 -0.33 4.41
CA THR A 359 2.47 -0.37 3.66
C THR A 359 2.39 -1.44 2.59
N ARG A 360 2.67 -1.06 1.34
CA ARG A 360 2.66 -1.96 0.19
C ARG A 360 4.08 -2.21 -0.29
N PRO A 361 4.72 -3.30 0.15
CA PRO A 361 6.06 -3.62 -0.29
C PRO A 361 6.05 -4.08 -1.76
N TYR A 362 7.15 -3.81 -2.46
CA TYR A 362 7.42 -4.35 -3.78
C TYR A 362 7.71 -5.85 -3.68
N ASP A 363 7.18 -6.64 -4.59
CA ASP A 363 7.54 -8.03 -4.84
C ASP A 363 7.80 -8.19 -6.34
N PHE A 364 9.05 -7.99 -6.75
CA PHE A 364 9.44 -8.01 -8.17
C PHE A 364 9.13 -9.34 -8.87
N THR A 365 8.93 -10.41 -8.10
CA THR A 365 8.65 -11.75 -8.63
C THR A 365 7.17 -12.12 -8.65
N ALA A 366 6.32 -11.33 -7.98
CA ALA A 366 4.87 -11.52 -8.03
C ALA A 366 4.25 -10.71 -9.18
N PRO A 367 3.20 -11.23 -9.84
CA PRO A 367 2.46 -10.48 -10.85
C PRO A 367 2.00 -9.11 -10.33
N GLY A 368 2.24 -8.05 -11.10
CA GLY A 368 1.85 -6.68 -10.73
C GLY A 368 2.90 -5.89 -9.95
N VAL A 369 3.90 -6.58 -9.36
CA VAL A 369 4.99 -6.06 -8.51
C VAL A 369 4.55 -5.39 -7.21
N VAL A 370 3.48 -4.61 -7.23
CA VAL A 370 2.86 -3.99 -6.06
C VAL A 370 1.39 -4.36 -6.09
N ASP A 371 0.86 -4.79 -4.94
CA ASP A 371 -0.57 -5.09 -4.86
C ASP A 371 -1.40 -3.86 -5.23
N SER A 372 -2.25 -4.03 -6.24
CA SER A 372 -3.22 -3.03 -6.66
C SER A 372 -4.28 -2.81 -5.59
N ALA A 373 -4.60 -3.84 -4.79
CA ALA A 373 -5.57 -3.77 -3.72
C ALA A 373 -5.04 -2.96 -2.53
N VAL A 374 -5.85 -2.02 -2.05
CA VAL A 374 -5.59 -1.23 -0.85
C VAL A 374 -6.82 -1.25 0.03
N ARG A 375 -6.62 -1.41 1.34
CA ARG A 375 -7.66 -1.17 2.34
C ARG A 375 -7.52 0.24 2.86
N ARG A 376 -8.60 1.02 2.76
CA ARG A 376 -8.61 2.43 3.17
C ARG A 376 -9.97 2.81 3.73
N PHE A 377 -9.96 3.87 4.53
CA PHE A 377 -11.15 4.59 4.91
C PHE A 377 -11.45 5.60 3.83
N GLY A 378 -12.65 5.54 3.26
CA GLY A 378 -13.08 6.46 2.23
C GLY A 378 -14.20 7.37 2.72
N LEU A 379 -14.25 8.57 2.14
CA LEU A 379 -15.29 9.57 2.36
C LEU A 379 -15.71 10.12 1.01
N ILE A 380 -17.00 10.06 0.71
CA ILE A 380 -17.61 10.85 -0.34
C ILE A 380 -18.58 11.83 0.31
N TYR A 381 -18.53 13.09 -0.11
CA TYR A 381 -19.67 13.99 0.06
C TYR A 381 -20.29 14.31 -1.30
N ASP A 382 -21.58 14.63 -1.30
CA ASP A 382 -22.38 15.03 -2.46
C ASP A 382 -23.37 16.13 -2.06
N LEU A 383 -23.58 17.13 -2.92
CA LEU A 383 -24.52 18.22 -2.67
C LEU A 383 -25.89 17.87 -3.26
N SER A 384 -26.92 17.81 -2.42
CA SER A 384 -28.26 17.43 -2.86
C SER A 384 -28.81 18.40 -3.92
N ASN A 385 -29.30 17.86 -5.03
CA ASN A 385 -29.92 18.61 -6.14
C ASN A 385 -29.03 19.71 -6.77
N PHE A 386 -27.70 19.56 -6.71
CA PHE A 386 -26.76 20.58 -7.19
C PHE A 386 -27.06 21.07 -8.61
N THR A 387 -27.24 20.17 -9.57
CA THR A 387 -27.48 20.51 -10.98
C THR A 387 -28.75 21.35 -11.16
N THR A 388 -29.83 20.97 -10.48
CA THR A 388 -31.11 21.71 -10.52
C THR A 388 -30.95 23.12 -9.97
N VAL A 389 -30.30 23.25 -8.81
CA VAL A 389 -30.03 24.56 -8.18
C VAL A 389 -29.13 25.42 -9.06
N LEU A 390 -28.12 24.84 -9.70
CA LEU A 390 -27.23 25.58 -10.61
C LEU A 390 -28.01 26.15 -11.80
N GLU A 391 -28.98 25.41 -12.35
CA GLU A 391 -29.84 25.90 -13.42
C GLU A 391 -30.76 27.04 -12.96
N GLU A 392 -31.32 26.95 -11.76
CA GLU A 392 -32.13 28.02 -11.16
C GLU A 392 -31.31 29.29 -10.93
N VAL A 393 -30.09 29.15 -10.40
CA VAL A 393 -29.14 30.25 -10.21
C VAL A 393 -28.77 30.89 -11.56
N ARG A 394 -28.56 30.10 -12.62
CA ARG A 394 -28.30 30.63 -13.96
C ARG A 394 -29.49 31.39 -14.53
N LYS A 395 -30.72 30.90 -14.32
CA LYS A 395 -31.95 31.60 -14.73
C LYS A 395 -32.12 32.93 -13.98
N ALA A 396 -31.66 33.03 -12.73
CA ALA A 396 -31.68 34.26 -11.93
C ALA A 396 -30.68 35.33 -12.42
N GLY A 397 -29.76 34.97 -13.32
CA GLY A 397 -28.86 35.90 -14.01
C GLY A 397 -27.42 35.90 -13.49
N ARG A 398 -26.55 36.61 -14.22
CA ARG A 398 -25.08 36.56 -14.04
C ARG A 398 -24.59 36.89 -12.63
N MET A 399 -25.19 37.88 -11.97
CA MET A 399 -24.79 38.27 -10.60
C MET A 399 -25.07 37.15 -9.58
N ALA A 400 -26.16 36.39 -9.77
CA ALA A 400 -26.48 35.26 -8.91
C ALA A 400 -25.50 34.09 -9.14
N GLU A 401 -25.14 33.82 -10.41
CA GLU A 401 -24.13 32.83 -10.76
C GLU A 401 -22.75 33.17 -10.20
N GLU A 402 -22.28 34.42 -10.36
CA GLU A 402 -21.01 34.87 -9.78
C GLU A 402 -21.00 34.74 -8.25
N ARG A 403 -22.09 35.10 -7.58
CA ARG A 403 -22.23 34.93 -6.12
C ARG A 403 -22.21 33.45 -5.71
N ALA A 404 -22.87 32.57 -6.46
CA ALA A 404 -22.86 31.13 -6.18
C ALA A 404 -21.46 30.53 -6.36
N LEU A 405 -20.71 30.95 -7.39
CA LEU A 405 -19.31 30.56 -7.60
C LEU A 405 -18.40 31.05 -6.46
N GLN A 406 -18.60 32.27 -5.96
CA GLN A 406 -17.85 32.78 -4.81
C GLN A 406 -18.09 31.94 -3.55
N PHE A 407 -19.35 31.60 -3.25
CA PHE A 407 -19.64 30.71 -2.12
C PHE A 407 -19.04 29.32 -2.32
N MET A 408 -19.11 28.77 -3.53
CA MET A 408 -18.49 27.47 -3.83
C MET A 408 -16.97 27.52 -3.63
N TYR A 409 -16.32 28.60 -4.05
CA TYR A 409 -14.89 28.82 -3.79
C TYR A 409 -14.57 28.84 -2.29
N VAL A 410 -15.38 29.53 -1.47
CA VAL A 410 -15.22 29.54 -0.01
C VAL A 410 -15.44 28.15 0.58
N PHE A 411 -16.47 27.42 0.14
CA PHE A 411 -16.73 26.05 0.58
C PHE A 411 -15.55 25.13 0.27
N GLN A 412 -15.06 25.12 -0.98
CA GLN A 412 -13.92 24.30 -1.38
C GLN A 412 -12.64 24.64 -0.63
N ASN A 413 -12.37 25.93 -0.36
CA ASN A 413 -11.21 26.32 0.45
C ASN A 413 -11.31 25.85 1.91
N ARG A 414 -12.50 25.88 2.51
CA ARG A 414 -12.72 25.35 3.86
C ARG A 414 -12.54 23.82 3.88
N LEU A 415 -13.03 23.12 2.87
CA LEU A 415 -12.80 21.68 2.68
C LEU A 415 -11.32 21.35 2.53
N GLU A 416 -10.56 22.16 1.79
CA GLU A 416 -9.12 22.00 1.65
C GLU A 416 -8.38 22.21 2.97
N ALA A 417 -8.80 23.17 3.79
CA ALA A 417 -8.27 23.36 5.14
C ALA A 417 -8.55 22.15 6.05
N ILE A 418 -9.77 21.59 5.99
CA ILE A 418 -10.14 20.34 6.69
C ILE A 418 -9.24 19.20 6.21
N ARG A 419 -9.09 19.03 4.89
CA ARG A 419 -8.27 17.98 4.28
C ARG A 419 -6.82 18.02 4.78
N LEU A 420 -6.21 19.21 4.80
CA LEU A 420 -4.85 19.41 5.30
C LEU A 420 -4.73 19.12 6.79
N ARG A 421 -5.61 19.69 7.61
CA ARG A 421 -5.63 19.50 9.07
C ARG A 421 -5.83 18.03 9.45
N ARG A 422 -6.77 17.36 8.80
CA ARG A 422 -7.13 15.95 9.01
C ARG A 422 -6.25 14.98 8.22
N ARG A 423 -5.25 15.47 7.47
CA ARG A 423 -4.31 14.67 6.67
C ARG A 423 -5.01 13.67 5.74
N LEU A 424 -6.11 14.10 5.13
CA LEU A 424 -6.81 13.31 4.12
C LEU A 424 -6.10 13.43 2.77
N THR A 425 -6.15 12.35 1.99
CA THR A 425 -5.77 12.38 0.57
C THR A 425 -7.02 12.72 -0.24
N PHE A 426 -6.98 13.83 -0.98
CA PHE A 426 -7.97 14.10 -2.02
C PHE A 426 -7.65 13.22 -3.24
N GLU A 427 -8.63 12.45 -3.70
CA GLU A 427 -8.44 11.52 -4.82
C GLU A 427 -9.00 12.10 -6.12
N LYS A 428 -10.26 12.57 -6.11
CA LYS A 428 -10.90 13.23 -7.26
C LYS A 428 -12.23 13.88 -6.90
N PHE A 429 -12.66 14.82 -7.75
CA PHE A 429 -14.05 15.26 -7.84
C PHE A 429 -14.92 14.19 -8.53
N LEU A 430 -16.18 14.10 -8.10
CA LEU A 430 -17.20 13.19 -8.60
C LEU A 430 -18.46 13.99 -8.93
N GLY A 431 -18.41 14.74 -10.03
CA GLY A 431 -19.49 15.68 -10.36
C GLY A 431 -19.57 16.81 -9.34
N ASP A 432 -20.66 16.82 -8.58
CA ASP A 432 -21.03 17.72 -7.49
C ASP A 432 -20.42 17.34 -6.13
N GLY A 433 -19.83 16.15 -6.05
CA GLY A 433 -19.15 15.65 -4.86
C GLY A 433 -17.63 15.56 -4.98
N ALA A 434 -16.98 15.11 -3.91
CA ALA A 434 -15.57 14.76 -3.92
C ALA A 434 -15.26 13.53 -3.08
N PHE A 435 -14.24 12.78 -3.52
CA PHE A 435 -13.76 11.57 -2.88
C PHE A 435 -12.42 11.80 -2.18
N TYR A 436 -12.39 11.45 -0.90
CA TYR A 436 -11.21 11.50 -0.05
C TYR A 436 -10.91 10.12 0.54
N THR A 437 -9.63 9.85 0.79
CA THR A 437 -9.22 8.67 1.57
C THR A 437 -8.32 9.01 2.73
N SER A 438 -8.29 8.11 3.70
CA SER A 438 -7.35 8.10 4.81
C SER A 438 -6.95 6.67 5.14
N ARG A 439 -5.93 6.56 5.98
CA ARG A 439 -5.50 5.31 6.58
C ARG A 439 -5.95 5.15 8.03
N ARG A 440 -6.69 6.14 8.55
CA ARG A 440 -7.21 6.23 9.92
C ARG A 440 -8.69 6.61 9.89
N ALA A 441 -9.51 5.88 10.64
CA ALA A 441 -10.96 6.07 10.76
C ALA A 441 -11.29 7.39 11.45
N VAL A 442 -10.60 7.71 12.56
CA VAL A 442 -10.88 8.92 13.36
C VAL A 442 -10.72 10.19 12.52
N ARG A 443 -9.71 10.24 11.64
CA ARG A 443 -9.49 11.37 10.72
C ARG A 443 -10.65 11.56 9.74
N VAL A 444 -11.23 10.47 9.26
CA VAL A 444 -12.31 10.48 8.26
C VAL A 444 -13.63 10.89 8.90
N ILE A 445 -13.97 10.33 10.05
CA ILE A 445 -15.21 10.73 10.75
C ILE A 445 -15.12 12.18 11.24
N ALA A 446 -13.96 12.63 11.74
CA ALA A 446 -13.74 14.02 12.10
C ALA A 446 -13.97 14.97 10.92
N ALA A 447 -13.40 14.65 9.76
CA ALA A 447 -13.58 15.44 8.56
C ALA A 447 -15.03 15.46 8.09
N ALA A 448 -15.75 14.34 8.15
CA ALA A 448 -17.17 14.28 7.84
C ALA A 448 -17.98 15.25 8.69
N CYS A 449 -17.71 15.28 10.00
CA CYS A 449 -18.38 16.18 10.93
C CYS A 449 -18.10 17.66 10.65
N GLU A 450 -16.83 17.99 10.43
CA GLU A 450 -16.42 19.35 10.09
C GLU A 450 -16.99 19.82 8.74
N ILE A 451 -17.05 18.93 7.74
CA ILE A 451 -17.63 19.25 6.43
C ILE A 451 -19.12 19.58 6.58
N GLN A 452 -19.88 18.77 7.31
CA GLN A 452 -21.30 19.06 7.57
C GLN A 452 -21.49 20.37 8.35
N GLN A 453 -20.66 20.64 9.36
CA GLN A 453 -20.72 21.89 10.12
C GLN A 453 -20.39 23.12 9.26
N VAL A 454 -19.36 23.02 8.40
CA VAL A 454 -19.02 24.10 7.46
C VAL A 454 -20.16 24.34 6.48
N TYR A 455 -20.79 23.28 5.98
CA TYR A 455 -21.95 23.39 5.11
C TYR A 455 -23.12 24.11 5.82
N GLU A 456 -23.44 23.73 7.06
CA GLU A 456 -24.49 24.39 7.85
C GLU A 456 -24.21 25.89 8.04
N GLN A 457 -22.99 26.25 8.44
CA GLN A 457 -22.61 27.65 8.61
C GLN A 457 -22.75 28.47 7.33
N LEU A 458 -22.41 27.87 6.17
CA LEU A 458 -22.58 28.54 4.88
C LEU A 458 -24.07 28.65 4.51
N ARG A 459 -24.86 27.62 4.81
CA ARG A 459 -26.32 27.61 4.61
C ARG A 459 -26.98 28.75 5.36
N GLU A 460 -26.61 28.98 6.63
CA GLU A 460 -27.13 30.08 7.46
C GLU A 460 -26.84 31.48 6.90
N VAL A 461 -25.72 31.66 6.21
CA VAL A 461 -25.35 32.95 5.58
C VAL A 461 -25.78 33.08 4.11
N GLY A 462 -26.63 32.17 3.63
CA GLY A 462 -27.26 32.24 2.31
C GLY A 462 -26.51 31.53 1.19
N PHE A 463 -25.86 30.39 1.47
CA PHE A 463 -25.29 29.52 0.45
C PHE A 463 -26.36 29.08 -0.57
N PRO A 464 -26.19 29.30 -1.88
CA PRO A 464 -27.22 28.96 -2.85
C PRO A 464 -27.53 27.46 -2.95
N PHE A 465 -26.52 26.59 -2.75
CA PHE A 465 -26.67 25.14 -2.78
C PHE A 465 -27.09 24.60 -1.40
N ASN A 466 -28.27 24.98 -0.94
CA ASN A 466 -28.75 24.77 0.44
C ASN A 466 -29.66 23.55 0.65
N HIS A 467 -29.91 22.74 -0.39
CA HIS A 467 -30.89 21.65 -0.36
C HIS A 467 -30.47 20.43 0.49
N GLY A 468 -29.19 20.30 0.80
CA GLY A 468 -28.66 19.23 1.65
C GLY A 468 -27.23 18.86 1.28
N ILE A 469 -26.56 18.14 2.19
CA ILE A 469 -25.27 17.51 1.93
C ILE A 469 -25.36 16.05 2.39
N ARG A 470 -24.99 15.14 1.49
CA ARG A 470 -24.96 13.70 1.75
C ARG A 470 -23.53 13.27 1.91
N ILE A 471 -23.22 12.56 2.98
CA ILE A 471 -21.87 12.09 3.28
C ILE A 471 -21.92 10.57 3.52
N ALA A 472 -21.01 9.84 2.89
CA ALA A 472 -20.86 8.41 3.07
C ALA A 472 -19.44 8.06 3.49
N LEU A 473 -19.32 7.20 4.50
CA LEU A 473 -18.06 6.67 5.02
C LEU A 473 -18.04 5.14 4.93
N ASN A 474 -16.92 4.57 4.50
CA ASN A 474 -16.71 3.13 4.53
C ASN A 474 -15.26 2.77 4.85
N TYR A 475 -15.06 1.51 5.19
CA TYR A 475 -13.75 0.88 5.16
C TYR A 475 -13.81 -0.29 4.19
N GLY A 476 -13.10 -0.13 3.07
CA GLY A 476 -13.27 -1.00 1.92
C GLY A 476 -11.97 -1.34 1.21
N VAL A 477 -12.05 -2.35 0.33
CA VAL A 477 -10.98 -2.69 -0.60
C VAL A 477 -11.16 -1.90 -1.89
N TYR A 478 -10.13 -1.12 -2.24
CA TYR A 478 -10.00 -0.36 -3.47
C TYR A 478 -8.89 -0.96 -4.32
N ARG A 479 -9.01 -0.88 -5.63
CA ARG A 479 -7.94 -1.22 -6.57
C ARG A 479 -7.39 0.05 -7.20
N LEU A 480 -6.09 0.22 -7.11
CA LEU A 480 -5.38 1.37 -7.67
C LEU A 480 -4.80 1.02 -9.03
N LEU A 481 -5.20 1.77 -10.04
CA LEU A 481 -4.62 1.71 -11.38
C LEU A 481 -3.75 2.96 -11.60
N PRO A 482 -2.45 2.83 -11.84
CA PRO A 482 -1.61 3.97 -12.21
C PRO A 482 -2.03 4.50 -13.58
N MET A 483 -2.27 5.81 -13.68
CA MET A 483 -2.59 6.48 -14.94
C MET A 483 -1.37 7.27 -15.45
N LEU A 484 -1.18 7.26 -16.76
CA LEU A 484 -0.23 8.14 -17.43
C LEU A 484 -0.73 9.57 -17.30
N HIS A 485 0.08 10.47 -16.75
CA HIS A 485 -0.24 11.89 -16.69
C HIS A 485 0.79 12.69 -17.49
N PRO A 486 0.37 13.52 -18.46
CA PRO A 486 1.28 14.42 -19.16
C PRO A 486 1.64 15.59 -18.24
N GLY A 487 2.67 15.44 -17.42
CA GLY A 487 3.18 16.50 -16.56
C GLY A 487 4.19 16.01 -15.52
N PRO A 488 4.94 16.92 -14.85
CA PRO A 488 5.84 16.59 -13.75
C PRO A 488 5.11 16.30 -12.42
N GLU A 489 3.78 16.48 -12.37
CA GLU A 489 2.97 16.21 -11.18
C GLU A 489 2.88 14.72 -10.85
N ALA A 490 2.72 14.44 -9.55
CA ALA A 490 2.72 13.10 -8.97
C ALA A 490 1.85 12.10 -9.73
N LYS A 491 2.32 10.84 -9.75
CA LYS A 491 1.61 9.68 -10.31
C LYS A 491 0.14 9.67 -9.85
N ARG A 492 -0.78 9.94 -10.78
CA ARG A 492 -2.22 9.87 -10.52
C ARG A 492 -2.68 8.42 -10.55
N PHE A 493 -3.43 8.01 -9.53
CA PHE A 493 -4.07 6.69 -9.49
C PHE A 493 -5.56 6.86 -9.69
N GLU A 494 -6.16 5.96 -10.47
CA GLU A 494 -7.61 5.82 -10.51
C GLU A 494 -8.04 4.68 -9.59
N PHE A 495 -9.13 4.92 -8.86
CA PHE A 495 -9.69 3.99 -7.88
C PHE A 495 -10.82 3.19 -8.51
N PHE A 496 -10.76 1.87 -8.33
CA PHE A 496 -11.75 0.90 -8.80
C PHE A 496 -12.12 -0.10 -7.70
N GLY A 497 -13.13 -0.92 -7.97
CA GLY A 497 -13.52 -2.03 -7.10
C GLY A 497 -14.69 -1.73 -6.18
N HIS A 498 -14.97 -2.66 -5.27
CA HIS A 498 -16.20 -2.67 -4.48
C HIS A 498 -16.30 -1.46 -3.55
N GLY A 499 -15.20 -1.02 -2.92
CA GLY A 499 -15.23 0.09 -1.95
C GLY A 499 -15.69 1.43 -2.53
N ILE A 500 -15.32 1.76 -3.78
CA ILE A 500 -15.77 3.01 -4.40
C ILE A 500 -17.23 2.93 -4.85
N VAL A 501 -17.69 1.75 -5.29
CA VAL A 501 -19.10 1.51 -5.65
C VAL A 501 -19.98 1.60 -4.40
N GLU A 502 -19.54 1.00 -3.29
CA GLU A 502 -20.20 1.09 -1.99
C GLU A 502 -20.38 2.54 -1.54
N LEU A 503 -19.32 3.34 -1.49
CA LEU A 503 -19.43 4.76 -1.13
C LEU A 503 -20.41 5.54 -2.00
N ALA A 504 -20.34 5.35 -3.33
CA ALA A 504 -21.23 6.05 -4.25
C ALA A 504 -22.71 5.65 -4.03
N ARG A 505 -22.99 4.39 -3.67
CA ARG A 505 -24.34 3.92 -3.37
C ARG A 505 -24.84 4.40 -2.01
N LEU A 506 -23.98 4.41 -0.99
CA LEU A 506 -24.28 4.98 0.33
C LEU A 506 -24.60 6.47 0.26
N THR A 507 -23.88 7.20 -0.61
CA THR A 507 -24.10 8.65 -0.77
C THR A 507 -25.42 8.94 -1.46
N THR A 508 -25.72 8.23 -2.56
CA THR A 508 -26.89 8.55 -3.40
C THR A 508 -28.18 7.89 -2.95
N GLY A 509 -28.12 6.88 -2.08
CA GLY A 509 -29.29 6.08 -1.68
C GLY A 509 -29.99 5.37 -2.85
N LYS A 510 -29.37 5.33 -4.05
CA LYS A 510 -30.01 4.86 -5.27
C LYS A 510 -30.38 3.39 -5.15
N SER A 511 -31.63 3.16 -4.80
CA SER A 511 -32.32 1.92 -4.98
C SER A 511 -32.72 1.73 -6.45
N VAL A 512 -33.30 0.58 -6.73
CA VAL A 512 -33.86 0.33 -8.05
C VAL A 512 -35.09 1.22 -8.20
N ARG A 513 -34.91 2.35 -8.90
CA ARG A 513 -35.98 3.23 -9.40
C ARG A 513 -36.88 2.51 -10.43
N GLU A 514 -37.11 1.21 -10.32
CA GLU A 514 -37.92 0.42 -11.24
C GLU A 514 -39.25 1.09 -11.53
N VAL A 515 -39.98 1.58 -10.52
CA VAL A 515 -41.29 2.23 -10.74
C VAL A 515 -41.16 3.61 -11.40
N SER A 516 -40.14 4.40 -11.08
CA SER A 516 -39.92 5.72 -11.71
C SER A 516 -39.37 5.59 -13.13
N ASP A 517 -38.51 4.60 -13.38
CA ASP A 517 -37.95 4.27 -14.69
C ASP A 517 -39.06 3.66 -15.58
N ILE A 518 -39.97 2.86 -15.00
CA ILE A 518 -41.18 2.37 -15.69
C ILE A 518 -42.14 3.53 -15.98
N ALA A 519 -42.36 4.45 -15.03
CA ALA A 519 -43.18 5.64 -15.26
C ALA A 519 -42.63 6.48 -16.41
N GLU A 520 -41.32 6.75 -16.39
CA GLU A 520 -40.63 7.52 -17.41
C GLU A 520 -40.65 6.80 -18.78
N PHE A 521 -40.45 5.47 -18.80
CA PHE A 521 -40.57 4.66 -20.01
C PHE A 521 -42.00 4.69 -20.60
N LEU A 522 -43.04 4.59 -19.76
CA LEU A 522 -44.43 4.62 -20.20
C LEU A 522 -44.80 6.01 -20.75
N VAL A 523 -44.41 7.09 -20.06
CA VAL A 523 -44.62 8.45 -20.56
C VAL A 523 -43.88 8.68 -21.88
N HIS A 524 -42.61 8.23 -22.00
CA HIS A 524 -41.87 8.31 -23.27
C HIS A 524 -42.44 7.43 -24.39
N SER A 525 -43.17 6.38 -24.03
CA SER A 525 -43.87 5.51 -24.98
C SER A 525 -45.24 6.08 -25.43
N GLY A 526 -45.58 7.29 -24.98
CA GLY A 526 -46.77 8.04 -25.42
C GLY A 526 -48.02 7.85 -24.55
N TYR A 527 -47.89 7.22 -23.38
CA TYR A 527 -48.98 7.12 -22.42
C TYR A 527 -49.18 8.43 -21.66
N ASP A 528 -50.43 8.78 -21.34
CA ASP A 528 -50.76 10.00 -20.61
C ASP A 528 -50.15 9.97 -19.19
N PRO A 529 -49.45 11.04 -18.75
CA PRO A 529 -48.83 11.09 -17.43
C PRO A 529 -49.81 10.85 -16.28
N GLY A 530 -51.04 11.36 -16.37
CA GLY A 530 -52.06 11.19 -15.34
C GLY A 530 -52.56 9.74 -15.26
N GLU A 531 -52.66 9.05 -16.39
CA GLU A 531 -53.00 7.63 -16.44
C GLU A 531 -51.85 6.73 -15.97
N VAL A 532 -50.60 7.08 -16.29
CA VAL A 532 -49.40 6.38 -15.79
C VAL A 532 -49.30 6.52 -14.27
N ASP A 533 -49.53 7.71 -13.72
CA ASP A 533 -49.56 7.95 -12.27
C ASP A 533 -50.68 7.17 -11.59
N LEU A 534 -51.89 7.14 -12.17
CA LEU A 534 -53.00 6.32 -11.66
C LEU A 534 -52.69 4.82 -11.71
N PHE A 535 -52.05 4.35 -12.78
CA PHE A 535 -51.66 2.95 -12.97
C PHE A 535 -50.58 2.50 -11.97
N LEU A 536 -49.61 3.37 -11.69
CA LEU A 536 -48.52 3.08 -10.75
C LEU A 536 -48.87 3.46 -9.30
N SER A 537 -49.95 4.20 -9.06
CA SER A 537 -50.42 4.63 -7.73
C SER A 537 -50.54 3.50 -6.69
N PRO A 538 -51.00 2.28 -7.03
CA PRO A 538 -51.01 1.16 -6.09
C PRO A 538 -49.59 0.70 -5.68
N LEU A 539 -48.62 0.76 -6.61
CA LEU A 539 -47.21 0.43 -6.32
C LEU A 539 -46.54 1.55 -5.54
N ALA A 540 -46.88 2.81 -5.83
CA ALA A 540 -46.42 3.98 -5.08
C ALA A 540 -46.97 3.99 -3.64
N SER A 541 -48.24 3.64 -3.45
CA SER A 541 -48.89 3.62 -2.13
C SER A 541 -48.41 2.48 -1.23
N VAL A 542 -48.07 1.32 -1.81
CA VAL A 542 -47.37 0.21 -1.12
C VAL A 542 -45.90 0.55 -0.84
N ARG A 543 -45.28 1.41 -1.67
CA ARG A 543 -43.93 1.95 -1.43
C ARG A 543 -43.89 2.97 -0.30
N SER A 544 -44.91 3.81 -0.13
CA SER A 544 -45.02 4.82 0.92
C SER A 544 -45.46 4.30 2.31
N GLY A 545 -45.05 3.08 2.68
CA GLY A 545 -45.33 2.53 4.02
C GLY A 545 -44.74 3.43 5.11
N ARG A 546 -45.61 4.07 5.92
CA ARG A 546 -45.29 5.00 7.03
C ARG A 546 -43.86 5.56 6.98
N GLU A 547 -43.64 6.53 6.10
CA GLU A 547 -42.47 7.41 6.23
C GLU A 547 -42.52 8.03 7.63
N GLN A 548 -41.64 7.60 8.54
CA GLN A 548 -41.24 8.45 9.64
C GLN A 548 -40.49 9.62 9.00
N ILE A 549 -41.23 10.68 8.65
CA ILE A 549 -40.66 11.94 8.21
C ILE A 549 -39.79 12.43 9.38
N SER A 550 -38.49 12.18 9.28
CA SER A 550 -37.52 12.74 10.21
C SER A 550 -37.56 14.25 10.05
N THR A 551 -37.90 14.96 11.11
CA THR A 551 -37.95 16.44 11.15
C THR A 551 -36.56 17.07 11.15
N ARG A 552 -35.49 16.27 11.25
CA ARG A 552 -34.09 16.72 11.29
C ARG A 552 -33.56 17.04 9.89
N PRO A 553 -32.83 18.15 9.71
CA PRO A 553 -32.31 18.58 8.41
C PRO A 553 -31.26 17.63 7.82
N TYR A 554 -30.56 16.87 8.68
CA TYR A 554 -29.61 15.84 8.28
C TYR A 554 -30.04 14.54 8.92
N ALA A 555 -30.63 13.66 8.11
CA ALA A 555 -31.13 12.38 8.58
C ALA A 555 -30.86 11.28 7.56
N ALA A 556 -30.64 10.07 8.07
CA ALA A 556 -30.65 8.86 7.27
C ALA A 556 -31.64 7.85 7.85
N THR A 557 -32.35 7.16 6.97
CA THR A 557 -33.31 6.11 7.32
C THR A 557 -33.24 4.96 6.33
N ILE A 558 -33.71 3.79 6.78
CA ILE A 558 -33.99 2.66 5.89
C ILE A 558 -35.51 2.55 5.78
N ASP A 559 -36.02 2.54 4.56
CA ASP A 559 -37.46 2.45 4.31
C ASP A 559 -38.00 1.02 4.54
N GLY A 560 -39.33 0.85 4.41
CA GLY A 560 -39.99 -0.44 4.59
C GLY A 560 -39.56 -1.54 3.61
N HIS A 561 -38.86 -1.19 2.52
CA HIS A 561 -38.35 -2.11 1.51
C HIS A 561 -36.86 -2.45 1.70
N GLY A 562 -36.23 -1.83 2.69
CA GLY A 562 -34.80 -1.98 2.97
C GLY A 562 -33.93 -1.04 2.12
N GLU A 563 -34.50 0.00 1.52
CA GLU A 563 -33.76 0.99 0.73
C GLU A 563 -33.23 2.12 1.62
N LEU A 564 -32.05 2.64 1.30
CA LEU A 564 -31.41 3.71 2.06
C LEU A 564 -31.89 5.07 1.54
N VAL A 565 -32.44 5.89 2.44
CA VAL A 565 -32.63 7.34 2.21
C VAL A 565 -31.55 8.07 3.01
N ASN A 566 -30.66 8.76 2.32
CA ASN A 566 -29.55 9.48 2.94
C ASN A 566 -29.62 10.98 2.65
N GLU A 567 -29.80 11.80 3.69
CA GLU A 567 -29.68 13.27 3.66
C GLU A 567 -28.69 13.76 4.74
N GLY A 568 -27.82 12.90 5.26
CA GLY A 568 -26.88 13.21 6.33
C GLY A 568 -25.59 12.41 6.20
N VAL A 569 -25.07 11.87 7.31
CA VAL A 569 -23.85 11.04 7.32
C VAL A 569 -24.23 9.58 7.53
N VAL A 570 -23.86 8.73 6.57
CA VAL A 570 -24.05 7.28 6.62
C VAL A 570 -22.71 6.57 6.65
N ILE A 571 -22.59 5.58 7.52
CA ILE A 571 -21.37 4.82 7.78
C ILE A 571 -21.65 3.33 7.60
N ALA A 572 -20.83 2.66 6.80
CA ALA A 572 -20.87 1.20 6.69
C ALA A 572 -20.32 0.53 7.97
N MET A 573 -20.91 -0.58 8.41
CA MET A 573 -20.49 -1.28 9.64
C MET A 573 -18.98 -1.62 9.70
N PRO A 574 -18.31 -2.06 8.62
CA PRO A 574 -16.86 -2.32 8.65
C PRO A 574 -16.00 -1.10 9.02
N PHE A 575 -16.51 0.12 8.79
CA PHE A 575 -15.83 1.34 9.24
C PHE A 575 -15.89 1.46 10.77
N ILE A 576 -17.04 1.16 11.38
CA ILE A 576 -17.25 1.21 12.83
C ILE A 576 -16.39 0.18 13.55
N GLU A 577 -16.26 -1.02 12.99
CA GLU A 577 -15.40 -2.09 13.53
C GLU A 577 -13.93 -1.65 13.61
N GLU A 578 -13.40 -1.02 12.57
CA GLU A 578 -12.02 -0.52 12.59
C GLU A 578 -11.87 0.77 13.40
N LEU A 579 -12.90 1.62 13.43
CA LEU A 579 -12.93 2.81 14.30
C LEU A 579 -12.84 2.41 15.77
N GLU A 580 -13.56 1.36 16.18
CA GLU A 580 -13.52 0.81 17.53
C GLU A 580 -12.09 0.38 17.93
N ILE A 581 -11.35 -0.24 17.02
CA ILE A 581 -9.95 -0.65 17.27
C ILE A 581 -9.03 0.58 17.44
N GLU A 582 -9.36 1.67 16.76
CA GLU A 582 -8.57 2.90 16.76
C GLU A 582 -8.88 3.80 17.97
N MET A 583 -10.08 3.72 18.54
CA MET A 583 -10.53 4.58 19.63
C MET A 583 -9.92 4.15 20.96
N GLU A 584 -9.08 5.02 21.55
CA GLU A 584 -8.56 4.88 22.92
C GLU A 584 -9.51 5.51 23.96
N ILE A 585 -10.81 5.17 23.90
CA ILE A 585 -11.83 5.75 24.78
C ILE A 585 -12.22 4.76 25.87
N SER A 586 -12.25 5.21 27.13
CA SER A 586 -12.62 4.39 28.29
C SER A 586 -14.12 4.46 28.65
N THR A 587 -14.84 5.47 28.17
CA THR A 587 -16.26 5.74 28.47
C THR A 587 -16.98 6.32 27.25
N LEU A 588 -18.17 5.80 26.96
CA LEU A 588 -19.08 6.37 25.96
C LEU A 588 -20.27 7.02 26.66
N ALA A 589 -20.88 8.02 26.04
CA ALA A 589 -22.14 8.58 26.51
C ALA A 589 -23.31 8.03 25.68
N VAL A 590 -24.47 7.82 26.29
CA VAL A 590 -25.71 7.51 25.58
C VAL A 590 -26.75 8.54 25.95
N ALA A 591 -27.39 9.14 24.94
CA ALA A 591 -28.46 10.12 25.15
C ALA A 591 -29.62 9.82 24.22
N THR A 592 -30.82 10.21 24.64
CA THR A 592 -32.01 10.17 23.77
C THR A 592 -32.18 11.54 23.13
N LEU A 593 -32.08 11.60 21.82
CA LEU A 593 -32.26 12.81 21.02
C LEU A 593 -33.28 12.50 19.92
N ASP A 594 -34.30 13.35 19.80
CA ASP A 594 -35.37 13.21 18.81
C ASP A 594 -36.03 11.82 18.83
N SER A 595 -36.39 11.37 20.04
CA SER A 595 -37.00 10.05 20.32
C SER A 595 -36.16 8.83 19.90
N SER A 596 -34.88 9.02 19.60
CA SER A 596 -33.93 7.96 19.25
C SER A 596 -32.78 7.92 20.27
N ARG A 597 -32.29 6.72 20.61
CA ARG A 597 -31.06 6.59 21.42
C ARG A 597 -29.82 6.69 20.54
N TRP A 598 -28.86 7.49 21.00
CA TRP A 598 -27.59 7.76 20.31
C TRP A 598 -26.42 7.41 21.20
N VAL A 599 -25.39 6.79 20.59
CA VAL A 599 -24.10 6.56 21.22
C VAL A 599 -23.17 7.71 20.88
N LEU A 600 -22.73 8.44 21.88
CA LEU A 600 -22.00 9.70 21.76
C LEU A 600 -20.54 9.56 22.20
N PHE A 601 -19.63 10.14 21.42
CA PHE A 601 -18.22 10.27 21.81
C PHE A 601 -17.55 11.53 21.19
N PRO A 602 -16.50 12.06 21.83
CA PRO A 602 -15.70 13.15 21.27
C PRO A 602 -14.75 12.64 20.18
N VAL A 603 -14.67 13.37 19.05
CA VAL A 603 -13.78 12.98 17.94
C VAL A 603 -12.32 13.42 18.15
N ASP A 604 -12.09 14.49 18.90
CA ASP A 604 -10.76 14.95 19.33
C ASP A 604 -10.79 15.48 20.78
N PRO A 605 -10.80 14.59 21.78
CA PRO A 605 -10.92 15.02 23.17
C PRO A 605 -9.80 16.00 23.56
N GLY A 606 -10.16 17.15 24.12
CA GLY A 606 -9.22 18.13 24.68
C GLY A 606 -8.93 19.37 23.82
N MET A 607 -9.59 19.53 22.67
CA MET A 607 -9.52 20.75 21.86
C MET A 607 -10.68 21.71 22.17
N PRO A 608 -10.51 23.05 22.07
CA PRO A 608 -11.61 24.00 22.34
C PRO A 608 -12.81 23.79 21.41
N ASP A 609 -12.56 23.40 20.17
CA ASP A 609 -13.55 23.17 19.12
C ASP A 609 -13.87 21.67 18.96
N THR A 610 -13.80 20.88 20.05
CA THR A 610 -14.09 19.45 20.00
C THR A 610 -15.52 19.21 19.51
N LEU A 611 -15.67 18.52 18.39
CA LEU A 611 -16.96 18.02 17.92
C LEU A 611 -17.29 16.68 18.58
N PHE A 612 -18.57 16.48 18.84
CA PHE A 612 -19.10 15.21 19.32
C PHE A 612 -19.87 14.52 18.20
N VAL A 613 -19.76 13.21 18.15
CA VAL A 613 -20.48 12.38 17.18
C VAL A 613 -21.46 11.50 17.92
N GLY A 614 -22.72 11.56 17.49
CA GLY A 614 -23.72 10.58 17.83
C GLY A 614 -23.85 9.52 16.75
N LEU A 615 -23.80 8.25 17.13
CA LEU A 615 -24.01 7.11 16.25
C LEU A 615 -25.32 6.41 16.58
N ARG A 616 -26.05 6.01 15.54
CA ARG A 616 -27.29 5.23 15.63
C ARG A 616 -27.31 4.14 14.59
N TYR A 617 -27.61 2.90 14.99
CA TYR A 617 -27.79 1.81 14.04
C TYR A 617 -29.05 2.02 13.18
N LEU A 618 -28.93 1.87 11.86
CA LEU A 618 -30.06 2.02 10.94
C LEU A 618 -30.73 0.68 10.61
N GLY A 619 -29.95 -0.40 10.52
CA GLY A 619 -30.42 -1.68 10.02
C GLY A 619 -29.63 -2.17 8.80
N VAL A 620 -30.21 -3.13 8.09
CA VAL A 620 -29.64 -3.72 6.89
C VAL A 620 -30.25 -3.09 5.64
N ALA A 621 -29.44 -2.39 4.86
CA ALA A 621 -29.85 -1.80 3.59
C ALA A 621 -29.54 -2.72 2.39
N ARG A 622 -30.42 -2.66 1.39
CA ARG A 622 -30.28 -3.32 0.09
C ARG A 622 -29.87 -2.29 -0.94
N LEU A 623 -28.58 -2.29 -1.30
CA LEU A 623 -28.02 -1.34 -2.24
C LEU A 623 -27.79 -2.01 -3.61
N LYS A 624 -28.06 -1.27 -4.69
CA LYS A 624 -27.96 -1.82 -6.06
C LYS A 624 -26.55 -2.33 -6.37
N GLY A 625 -26.47 -3.64 -6.66
CA GLY A 625 -25.23 -4.32 -7.05
C GLY A 625 -24.29 -4.66 -5.89
N LEU A 626 -24.78 -4.58 -4.64
CA LEU A 626 -24.04 -4.90 -3.43
C LEU A 626 -24.81 -5.95 -2.61
N PRO A 627 -24.13 -6.81 -1.82
CA PRO A 627 -24.81 -7.63 -0.83
C PRO A 627 -25.52 -6.74 0.20
N PRO A 628 -26.55 -7.24 0.93
CA PRO A 628 -27.15 -6.50 2.02
C PRO A 628 -26.11 -6.05 3.06
N GLN A 629 -26.16 -4.79 3.49
CA GLN A 629 -25.15 -4.19 4.34
C GLN A 629 -25.75 -3.55 5.59
N GLU A 630 -25.09 -3.73 6.73
CA GLU A 630 -25.43 -3.04 7.96
C GLU A 630 -24.91 -1.60 7.94
N LEU A 631 -25.78 -0.65 8.25
CA LEU A 631 -25.49 0.78 8.20
C LEU A 631 -25.73 1.46 9.55
N VAL A 632 -24.96 2.52 9.76
CA VAL A 632 -25.02 3.40 10.93
C VAL A 632 -25.18 4.83 10.43
N GLU A 633 -26.05 5.59 11.08
CA GLU A 633 -26.16 7.03 10.89
C GLU A 633 -25.25 7.73 11.90
N ALA A 634 -24.59 8.80 11.44
CA ALA A 634 -23.87 9.71 12.31
C ALA A 634 -24.50 11.10 12.34
N MET A 635 -24.56 11.67 13.54
CA MET A 635 -25.04 13.02 13.82
C MET A 635 -23.92 13.84 14.44
N VAL A 636 -23.77 15.08 13.99
CA VAL A 636 -22.76 16.02 14.48
C VAL A 636 -23.37 16.87 15.59
N LEU A 637 -22.66 16.96 16.71
CA LEU A 637 -23.05 17.74 17.88
C LEU A 637 -21.92 18.72 18.24
N THR A 638 -22.26 19.98 18.46
CA THR A 638 -21.32 21.01 18.92
C THR A 638 -21.13 21.00 20.44
N GLN A 639 -22.09 20.45 21.17
CA GLN A 639 -22.07 20.30 22.62
C GLN A 639 -22.66 18.95 23.02
N MET A 640 -22.15 18.35 24.09
CA MET A 640 -22.74 17.13 24.65
C MET A 640 -24.07 17.43 25.33
N PRO A 641 -25.11 16.58 25.14
CA PRO A 641 -26.36 16.71 25.86
C PRO A 641 -26.19 16.68 27.38
N GLU A 642 -27.04 17.42 28.08
CA GLU A 642 -27.10 17.44 29.56
C GLU A 642 -27.63 16.11 30.10
N GLU A 643 -28.71 15.60 29.51
CA GLU A 643 -29.28 14.30 29.84
C GLU A 643 -28.55 13.18 29.09
N ARG A 644 -27.52 12.62 29.74
CA ARG A 644 -26.73 11.52 29.21
C ARG A 644 -26.40 10.47 30.27
N GLU A 645 -26.32 9.23 29.83
CA GLU A 645 -25.86 8.08 30.60
C GLU A 645 -24.41 7.77 30.19
N GLU A 646 -23.48 7.72 31.15
CA GLU A 646 -22.10 7.31 30.88
C GLU A 646 -21.95 5.79 31.03
N ILE A 647 -21.50 5.13 29.98
CA ILE A 647 -21.34 3.69 29.90
C ILE A 647 -19.84 3.36 29.83
N PRO A 648 -19.31 2.50 30.73
CA PRO A 648 -17.93 2.02 30.64
C PRO A 648 -17.69 1.31 29.31
N PHE A 649 -16.67 1.73 28.57
CA PHE A 649 -16.30 1.08 27.31
C PHE A 649 -15.52 -0.21 27.59
N LYS A 650 -16.25 -1.28 27.89
CA LYS A 650 -15.70 -2.62 28.20
C LYS A 650 -16.06 -3.69 27.16
N ARG A 651 -16.87 -3.36 26.13
CA ARG A 651 -17.40 -4.25 25.09
C ARG A 651 -17.59 -3.52 23.75
N THR A 652 -17.88 -4.30 22.70
CA THR A 652 -17.86 -3.85 21.30
C THR A 652 -18.86 -2.72 21.01
N LEU A 653 -18.38 -1.65 20.36
CA LEU A 653 -19.19 -0.50 19.93
C LEU A 653 -20.34 -0.96 19.02
N VAL A 654 -20.06 -1.94 18.17
CA VAL A 654 -21.05 -2.60 17.30
C VAL A 654 -22.17 -3.25 18.12
N GLY A 655 -21.83 -3.94 19.22
CA GLY A 655 -22.81 -4.58 20.09
C GLY A 655 -23.74 -3.56 20.76
N LEU A 656 -23.17 -2.46 21.26
CA LEU A 656 -23.92 -1.36 21.87
C LEU A 656 -24.91 -0.73 20.87
N LEU A 657 -24.45 -0.46 19.64
CA LEU A 657 -25.27 0.11 18.58
C LEU A 657 -26.45 -0.80 18.21
N ARG A 658 -26.21 -2.11 18.06
CA ARG A 658 -27.28 -3.08 17.76
C ARG A 658 -28.30 -3.21 18.90
N HIS A 659 -27.83 -3.21 20.15
CA HIS A 659 -28.68 -3.38 21.34
C HIS A 659 -29.69 -2.23 21.49
N HIS A 660 -29.26 -0.98 21.32
CA HIS A 660 -30.14 0.18 21.52
C HIS A 660 -31.24 0.37 20.46
N THR A 661 -31.15 -0.32 19.32
CA THR A 661 -32.20 -0.35 18.30
C THR A 661 -33.30 -1.39 18.53
N GLN A 662 -33.08 -2.41 19.38
CA GLN A 662 -33.99 -3.55 19.48
C GLN A 662 -35.13 -3.43 20.50
N GLY A 663 -35.25 -2.32 21.25
CA GLY A 663 -36.42 -1.97 22.09
C GLY A 663 -36.95 -3.06 23.03
N ASP A 664 -36.74 -2.90 24.35
CA ASP A 664 -37.40 -3.65 25.44
C ASP A 664 -37.58 -5.16 25.22
N ARG A 665 -36.53 -5.94 25.53
CA ARG A 665 -36.74 -7.25 26.16
C ARG A 665 -36.48 -7.11 27.65
N SER A 666 -37.48 -7.49 28.43
CA SER A 666 -37.62 -7.29 29.87
C SER A 666 -36.37 -7.73 30.68
N PRO A 667 -36.07 -7.05 31.81
CA PRO A 667 -34.86 -7.32 32.62
C PRO A 667 -34.84 -8.69 33.31
N GLU A 668 -35.95 -9.45 33.28
CA GLU A 668 -36.08 -10.72 34.00
C GLU A 668 -35.53 -11.93 33.24
N GLU A 669 -35.13 -11.78 31.97
CA GLU A 669 -34.32 -12.79 31.27
C GLU A 669 -32.81 -12.46 31.29
N ALA A 670 -32.41 -11.37 31.95
CA ALA A 670 -31.03 -10.86 32.00
C ALA A 670 -30.10 -11.60 32.98
N THR A 671 -30.42 -12.85 33.32
CA THR A 671 -29.48 -13.77 33.96
C THR A 671 -29.34 -15.01 33.09
N LEU A 672 -28.18 -15.08 32.41
CA LEU A 672 -27.63 -16.22 31.66
C LEU A 672 -27.97 -16.33 30.15
N THR A 673 -27.67 -15.30 29.36
CA THR A 673 -27.27 -15.53 27.95
C THR A 673 -26.04 -14.70 27.60
N THR A 674 -24.88 -15.28 27.86
CA THR A 674 -23.71 -15.07 26.99
C THR A 674 -24.21 -15.32 25.55
N GLU A 675 -24.17 -14.32 24.67
CA GLU A 675 -24.38 -14.55 23.23
C GLU A 675 -23.22 -15.43 22.73
N GLU A 676 -23.40 -16.74 22.83
CA GLU A 676 -22.51 -17.72 22.21
C GLU A 676 -22.75 -17.65 20.70
N SER A 677 -21.85 -16.95 19.99
CA SER A 677 -21.80 -17.02 18.53
C SER A 677 -21.43 -18.46 18.13
N ILE A 678 -22.28 -19.10 17.33
CA ILE A 678 -22.01 -20.43 16.77
C ILE A 678 -20.97 -20.27 15.67
N GLU A 679 -19.90 -21.06 15.71
CA GLU A 679 -18.87 -21.05 14.67
C GLU A 679 -19.47 -21.27 13.28
N THR A 680 -19.14 -20.39 12.33
CA THR A 680 -19.76 -20.38 10.98
C THR A 680 -19.46 -21.63 10.16
N ASN A 681 -18.39 -22.35 10.51
CA ASN A 681 -17.95 -23.60 9.91
C ASN A 681 -18.41 -24.85 10.68
N LEU A 682 -19.16 -24.71 11.79
CA LEU A 682 -19.68 -25.85 12.52
C LEU A 682 -20.77 -26.54 11.70
N LEU A 683 -20.51 -27.77 11.28
CA LEU A 683 -21.36 -28.58 10.43
C LEU A 683 -21.96 -29.75 11.22
N VAL A 684 -23.27 -29.94 11.08
CA VAL A 684 -24.02 -31.08 11.63
C VAL A 684 -24.37 -32.03 10.51
N ILE A 685 -24.00 -33.30 10.69
CA ILE A 685 -24.29 -34.39 9.77
C ILE A 685 -25.20 -35.40 10.46
N THR A 686 -26.27 -35.82 9.78
CA THR A 686 -27.09 -36.96 10.21
C THR A 686 -27.39 -37.92 9.07
N TYR A 687 -27.48 -39.22 9.38
CA TYR A 687 -27.87 -40.28 8.44
C TYR A 687 -28.51 -41.46 9.17
N LEU A 688 -29.22 -42.33 8.44
CA LEU A 688 -29.93 -43.50 8.99
C LEU A 688 -29.01 -44.73 9.09
N LEU A 689 -29.18 -45.48 10.18
CA LEU A 689 -28.60 -46.79 10.40
C LEU A 689 -29.60 -47.90 9.98
N GLU A 690 -29.12 -49.14 9.89
CA GLU A 690 -29.92 -50.30 9.45
C GLU A 690 -31.09 -50.63 10.40
N ASP A 691 -31.00 -50.20 11.66
CA ASP A 691 -32.04 -50.33 12.69
C ASP A 691 -33.07 -49.19 12.65
N GLY A 692 -32.97 -48.27 11.69
CA GLY A 692 -33.87 -47.12 11.53
C GLY A 692 -33.52 -45.91 12.40
N ASN A 693 -32.50 -46.00 13.26
CA ASN A 693 -32.07 -44.89 14.11
C ASN A 693 -31.19 -43.89 13.34
N ARG A 694 -31.30 -42.60 13.68
CA ARG A 694 -30.41 -41.56 13.15
C ARG A 694 -29.13 -41.46 13.95
N LYS A 695 -28.01 -41.39 13.24
CA LYS A 695 -26.71 -41.05 13.80
C LYS A 695 -26.44 -39.56 13.60
N TRP A 696 -25.81 -38.92 14.58
CA TRP A 696 -25.49 -37.50 14.55
C TRP A 696 -24.00 -37.27 14.76
N ILE A 697 -23.41 -36.46 13.89
CA ILE A 697 -21.98 -36.12 13.91
C ILE A 697 -21.85 -34.61 13.77
N PHE A 698 -21.05 -34.01 14.65
CA PHE A 698 -20.80 -32.57 14.69
C PHE A 698 -19.31 -32.34 14.50
N GLY A 699 -18.92 -31.29 13.76
CA GLY A 699 -17.52 -30.92 13.61
C GLY A 699 -17.31 -29.67 12.78
N GLU A 700 -16.07 -29.20 12.73
CA GLU A 700 -15.69 -28.03 11.93
C GLU A 700 -15.43 -28.43 10.47
N TYR A 701 -16.17 -27.85 9.54
CA TYR A 701 -16.01 -28.10 8.12
C TYR A 701 -14.83 -27.31 7.55
N ARG A 702 -13.97 -28.01 6.81
CA ARG A 702 -12.89 -27.41 6.04
C ARG A 702 -13.10 -27.64 4.54
N ASP A 703 -13.36 -26.54 3.83
CA ASP A 703 -13.69 -26.52 2.40
C ASP A 703 -12.53 -26.99 1.49
N THR A 704 -11.28 -26.76 1.90
CA THR A 704 -10.10 -27.05 1.05
C THR A 704 -9.93 -28.53 0.68
N ASP A 705 -10.44 -29.45 1.50
CA ASP A 705 -10.27 -30.89 1.33
C ASP A 705 -11.53 -31.72 1.66
N ASP A 706 -12.67 -31.06 1.89
CA ASP A 706 -13.98 -31.69 2.15
C ASP A 706 -13.96 -32.66 3.36
N VAL A 707 -13.37 -32.20 4.45
CA VAL A 707 -13.19 -32.95 5.70
C VAL A 707 -13.90 -32.26 6.86
N LEU A 708 -14.51 -33.07 7.72
CA LEU A 708 -15.04 -32.66 9.02
C LEU A 708 -13.95 -32.85 10.08
N LEU A 709 -13.39 -31.76 10.59
CA LEU A 709 -12.39 -31.75 11.66
C LEU A 709 -13.09 -31.85 13.02
N HIS A 710 -12.39 -32.41 14.01
CA HIS A 710 -12.93 -32.60 15.36
C HIS A 710 -14.32 -33.26 15.37
N ALA A 711 -14.54 -34.23 14.47
CA ALA A 711 -15.84 -34.85 14.32
C ALA A 711 -16.15 -35.71 15.55
N ILE A 712 -17.25 -35.37 16.22
CA ILE A 712 -17.71 -36.04 17.44
C ILE A 712 -19.11 -36.57 17.18
N ARG A 713 -19.34 -37.82 17.59
CA ARG A 713 -20.67 -38.44 17.56
C ARG A 713 -21.46 -37.96 18.76
N VAL A 714 -22.60 -37.31 18.52
CA VAL A 714 -23.45 -36.81 19.58
C VAL A 714 -24.65 -37.75 19.73
N PRO A 715 -24.89 -38.34 20.92
CA PRO A 715 -26.00 -39.27 21.12
C PRO A 715 -27.32 -38.49 21.28
N ILE A 716 -27.89 -38.04 20.16
CA ILE A 716 -29.17 -37.35 20.10
C ILE A 716 -30.24 -38.36 19.68
N GLN A 717 -31.33 -38.48 20.45
CA GLN A 717 -32.50 -39.25 20.03
C GLN A 717 -33.16 -38.54 18.84
N THR A 718 -33.65 -39.30 17.85
CA THR A 718 -34.33 -38.72 16.68
C THR A 718 -35.48 -37.83 17.15
N PRO A 719 -35.50 -36.53 16.80
CA PRO A 719 -36.52 -35.61 17.31
C PRO A 719 -37.88 -35.89 16.69
N GLU A 720 -38.95 -35.79 17.48
CA GLU A 720 -40.32 -35.79 16.97
C GLU A 720 -40.60 -34.48 16.23
N LEU A 721 -40.65 -34.55 14.89
CA LEU A 721 -40.94 -33.39 14.04
C LEU A 721 -42.46 -33.17 13.94
N LYS A 722 -42.89 -31.91 13.92
CA LYS A 722 -44.30 -31.58 13.65
C LYS A 722 -44.67 -31.99 12.21
N PRO A 723 -45.94 -32.32 11.90
CA PRO A 723 -46.35 -32.69 10.55
C PRO A 723 -45.96 -31.62 9.52
N GLY A 724 -45.13 -31.97 8.54
CA GLY A 724 -44.64 -31.06 7.49
C GLY A 724 -43.43 -30.20 7.87
N GLU A 725 -42.87 -30.35 9.08
CA GLU A 725 -41.67 -29.63 9.49
C GLU A 725 -40.38 -30.31 8.98
N PRO A 726 -39.49 -29.61 8.27
CA PRO A 726 -38.20 -30.14 7.85
C PRO A 726 -37.19 -30.17 9.01
N MET A 727 -36.23 -31.11 8.98
CA MET A 727 -35.25 -31.32 10.06
C MET A 727 -34.38 -30.07 10.31
N GLU A 728 -34.13 -29.29 9.27
CA GLU A 728 -33.37 -28.04 9.27
C GLU A 728 -34.03 -26.96 10.13
N MET A 729 -35.37 -26.94 10.19
CA MET A 729 -36.11 -26.02 11.05
C MET A 729 -35.99 -26.41 12.52
N TRP A 730 -35.94 -27.70 12.82
CA TRP A 730 -35.63 -28.18 14.17
C TRP A 730 -34.18 -27.85 14.56
N LEU A 731 -33.21 -28.07 13.67
CA LEU A 731 -31.80 -27.69 13.88
C LEU A 731 -31.65 -26.19 14.12
N PHE A 732 -32.36 -25.36 13.37
CA PHE A 732 -32.33 -23.90 13.56
C PHE A 732 -32.87 -23.51 14.93
N ARG A 733 -33.98 -24.09 15.39
CA ARG A 733 -34.55 -23.76 16.71
C ARG A 733 -33.63 -24.15 17.87
N ASN A 734 -32.91 -25.26 17.75
CA ASN A 734 -32.07 -25.81 18.82
C ASN A 734 -30.57 -25.48 18.66
N ARG A 735 -30.20 -24.63 17.69
CA ARG A 735 -28.79 -24.43 17.26
C ARG A 735 -27.82 -24.04 18.39
N PHE A 736 -28.23 -23.19 19.32
CA PHE A 736 -27.36 -22.74 20.41
C PHE A 736 -27.12 -23.85 21.44
N GLU A 737 -28.18 -24.59 21.81
CA GLU A 737 -28.06 -25.74 22.71
C GLU A 737 -27.19 -26.85 22.10
N LEU A 738 -27.40 -27.14 20.82
CA LEU A 738 -26.59 -28.12 20.08
C LEU A 738 -25.12 -27.70 19.96
N ALA A 739 -24.83 -26.40 19.77
CA ALA A 739 -23.47 -25.86 19.75
C ALA A 739 -22.80 -26.02 21.13
N ARG A 740 -23.53 -25.76 22.22
CA ARG A 740 -23.03 -25.98 23.59
C ARG A 740 -22.71 -27.43 23.88
N ILE A 741 -23.58 -28.35 23.46
CA ILE A 741 -23.35 -29.79 23.60
C ILE A 741 -22.08 -30.20 22.85
N TYR A 742 -21.90 -29.72 21.62
CA TYR A 742 -20.69 -30.00 20.84
C TYR A 742 -19.43 -29.46 21.52
N GLU A 743 -19.43 -28.18 21.94
CA GLU A 743 -18.28 -27.55 22.60
C GLU A 743 -17.93 -28.23 23.93
N SER A 744 -18.93 -28.66 24.71
CA SER A 744 -18.70 -29.43 25.93
C SER A 744 -18.03 -30.77 25.63
N LEU A 745 -18.51 -31.52 24.62
CA LEU A 745 -17.93 -32.81 24.23
C LEU A 745 -16.54 -32.66 23.60
N ARG A 746 -16.29 -31.57 22.87
CA ARG A 746 -15.00 -31.24 22.26
C ARG A 746 -13.91 -30.97 23.29
N ARG A 747 -14.27 -30.38 24.44
CA ARG A 747 -13.33 -30.18 25.55
C ARG A 747 -12.90 -31.50 26.20
N GLU A 748 -13.75 -32.52 26.16
CA GLU A 748 -13.48 -33.84 26.75
C GLU A 748 -12.85 -34.82 25.75
N THR A 749 -13.07 -34.64 24.44
CA THR A 749 -12.57 -35.52 23.39
C THR A 749 -12.08 -34.75 22.17
N ALA A 750 -10.89 -35.09 21.65
CA ALA A 750 -10.28 -34.37 20.53
C ALA A 750 -11.02 -34.49 19.18
N GLY A 751 -12.01 -35.39 19.09
CA GLY A 751 -12.70 -35.76 17.85
C GLY A 751 -11.79 -36.45 16.82
N MET A 752 -12.37 -36.93 15.71
CA MET A 752 -11.58 -37.49 14.61
C MET A 752 -11.84 -36.73 13.30
N ALA A 753 -10.82 -36.55 12.47
CA ALA A 753 -11.00 -36.01 11.14
C ALA A 753 -11.71 -37.04 10.25
N THR A 754 -12.87 -36.67 9.69
CA THR A 754 -13.71 -37.58 8.90
C THR A 754 -13.98 -37.00 7.51
N PRO A 755 -13.54 -37.66 6.42
CA PRO A 755 -13.86 -37.24 5.06
C PRO A 755 -15.35 -37.37 4.75
N LEU A 756 -15.99 -36.31 4.25
CA LEU A 756 -17.45 -36.30 4.01
C LEU A 756 -17.87 -37.26 2.91
N ALA A 757 -17.00 -37.56 1.94
CA ALA A 757 -17.26 -38.50 0.85
C ALA A 757 -17.77 -39.88 1.32
N THR A 758 -17.31 -40.35 2.48
CA THR A 758 -17.73 -41.64 3.06
C THR A 758 -19.10 -41.60 3.75
N LEU A 759 -19.58 -40.40 4.11
CA LEU A 759 -20.84 -40.20 4.82
C LEU A 759 -21.99 -39.89 3.86
N ARG A 760 -21.72 -39.19 2.74
CA ARG A 760 -22.72 -38.83 1.72
C ARG A 760 -23.42 -40.03 1.07
N SER A 761 -22.77 -41.20 1.04
CA SER A 761 -23.36 -42.44 0.49
C SER A 761 -24.33 -43.15 1.44
N ARG A 762 -24.54 -42.63 2.66
CA ARG A 762 -25.42 -43.24 3.66
C ARG A 762 -26.88 -42.85 3.43
N PRO A 763 -27.85 -43.77 3.64
CA PRO A 763 -29.27 -43.48 3.47
C PRO A 763 -29.74 -42.39 4.45
N GLY A 764 -30.56 -41.45 3.96
CA GLY A 764 -31.10 -40.36 4.79
C GLY A 764 -30.07 -39.32 5.24
N TYR A 765 -28.95 -39.20 4.52
CA TYR A 765 -27.90 -38.19 4.76
C TYR A 765 -28.44 -36.76 4.68
N LEU A 766 -28.03 -35.93 5.64
CA LEU A 766 -28.26 -34.50 5.70
C LEU A 766 -27.04 -33.85 6.33
N ALA A 767 -26.55 -32.75 5.74
CA ALA A 767 -25.46 -31.95 6.29
C ALA A 767 -25.78 -30.46 6.23
N CYS A 768 -25.80 -29.80 7.38
CA CYS A 768 -26.20 -28.39 7.52
C CYS A 768 -25.22 -27.62 8.41
N PHE A 769 -24.92 -26.38 8.07
CA PHE A 769 -24.17 -25.50 8.96
C PHE A 769 -25.03 -25.07 10.13
N LEU A 770 -24.58 -25.24 11.37
CA LEU A 770 -25.40 -24.94 12.55
C LEU A 770 -25.68 -23.44 12.69
N ALA A 771 -24.73 -22.59 12.26
CA ALA A 771 -24.90 -21.13 12.19
C ALA A 771 -25.87 -20.69 11.07
N ALA A 772 -26.05 -21.51 10.02
CA ALA A 772 -26.94 -21.24 8.90
C ALA A 772 -27.55 -22.55 8.35
N PRO A 773 -28.52 -23.18 9.05
CA PRO A 773 -28.99 -24.54 8.73
C PRO A 773 -29.66 -24.70 7.37
N HIS A 774 -30.09 -23.59 6.76
CA HIS A 774 -30.61 -23.51 5.40
C HIS A 774 -29.52 -23.66 4.33
N ARG A 775 -28.23 -23.55 4.68
CA ARG A 775 -27.10 -23.88 3.82
C ARG A 775 -26.77 -25.36 4.01
N ALA A 776 -27.21 -26.20 3.07
CA ALA A 776 -26.86 -27.60 3.01
C ALA A 776 -25.56 -27.82 2.20
N VAL A 777 -24.74 -28.78 2.63
CA VAL A 777 -23.53 -29.21 1.92
C VAL A 777 -23.79 -30.58 1.28
N GLY A 778 -24.55 -30.58 0.19
CA GLY A 778 -24.76 -31.73 -0.71
C GLY A 778 -25.68 -32.81 -0.17
#